data_AF-A0A8H7EFF6-F1
#
_entry.id   AF-A0A8H7EFF6-F1
#
_cell.length_a   1.000
_cell.length_b   1.000
_cell.length_c   1.000
_cell.angle_alpha   90.00
_cell.angle_beta   90.00
_cell.angle_gamma   90.00
#
_symmetry.space_group_name_H-M   'P 1'
#
loop_
_entity.id
_entity.type
_entity.pdbx_description
1 polymer ?
#
loop_
_entity_poly.entity_id
_entity_poly.type
_entity_poly.pdbx_seq_one_letter_code
_entity_poly.pdbx_strand_id
1 'polypeptide(L)'
;MSDQNEKTIQPEAPNVADTPDVKEVVDKIADAAPSADPRDIDRTDLLAGVKKVDQTILRLNKLLASPGGLSAFLSTFNYTLYILAYVQTKSPSVSGFATKLLSLIRPACDDTKISAATLVNNGTVPPIAALAVLISKARTTLRLFGLFPLYAWLRSLASGPKAGTDVVLHRIAMLQASSYFSYQALENISLLADSGVIGPRFISTLNRGDSKTARLYLYAYRCWLGGVSCDFLRLMREWQLESRRRVTRKQMVADGRAVAEYQEEEDNKFDNRWWTDFVIASAWLPMALHFSSATGGLPGWNLGWMGACGLVAGSTRFKALWAMVFSLSTYSIQRRALEMDGNDDLRDARLQKLWDMRLEGDGFSIVEASIDDYRKAFDKQQVTSVDIVISCLNRIAQYDTIQGLNAFTVLNENVLQDAAASDARRAQGLKPRPLEGIPYTIKDSYKVAGMTVTDGSPALKGVMSSGDSAIAEKLRAAGAILIGKTNMPPMAAGGMQRGMYGRAESPYNSKYLTGAFSSGSSNGAATSVASSMAAFGMGSETVSSGRSPASNNAIVCYTPSKGLLSCRGLWPLYITCDVPTPYARSVDDMLEILNVIATPDEDTTGDFIREQRHVQIPQPPSINYTDLRNTDALRGKRIGVPKIYVGQKDLDPHAKHTHVSSEVIALWEQTAKDLGSLGAEIVYTDFPLITNYENDSVSGEANNVDGRPANWNLLERGILIAQAWNAFLEDNNDPNINCLADIKDPSMLFPKPPDYKPDRFLEVRNWIDYPGLPNMVQNGSIHDIQGMEQALKALEAQRKRDLEDWMDKNELDVVAFPAQGDVGLADLEFDIDSTTHSLQNGVKYSNGNRAIRHLGVPTVSVPMGVMSEKKMPVNITFAGKAYKDTKLLEYAYAFESATKKRIPPPLTPALPTDIIAHALPLPTEDKHIIESVTAVVKSLGDSNNVNNELSLSMDGTLYEPASETLLQVFLDDHVVHTSVIESAKWSFSISYALKRPEILGWDLKPLPKKDLMIIVVVKRLDGDEGIKKESKLLTVPVDRAAEVSVRDGA
;
A
#
# COMPACT_ATOMS: atom_id res chain seq x y z
N MET A 1 4.59 43.71 53.01
CA MET A 1 3.53 43.45 54.01
C MET A 1 2.91 42.12 53.62
N SER A 2 3.45 40.99 54.10
CA SER A 2 3.49 40.47 55.49
C SER A 2 2.32 39.49 55.67
N ASP A 3 2.53 38.18 55.49
CA ASP A 3 3.23 37.23 56.39
C ASP A 3 2.30 36.58 57.42
N GLN A 4 2.26 35.24 57.36
CA GLN A 4 2.23 34.31 58.51
C GLN A 4 0.92 34.19 59.36
N ASN A 5 0.56 33.02 59.92
CA ASN A 5 1.18 31.68 59.89
C ASN A 5 0.22 30.52 60.27
N GLU A 6 0.55 29.29 59.84
CA GLU A 6 0.43 27.96 60.53
C GLU A 6 -0.89 27.49 61.22
N LYS A 7 -1.22 26.20 61.40
CA LYS A 7 -0.55 24.86 61.28
C LYS A 7 -1.63 23.82 60.85
N THR A 8 -1.42 22.89 59.90
CA THR A 8 -0.68 21.60 59.94
C THR A 8 -1.37 20.46 60.72
N ILE A 9 -1.69 19.34 60.03
CA ILE A 9 -1.49 17.92 60.42
C ILE A 9 -1.50 17.07 59.12
N GLN A 10 -0.67 16.02 59.07
CA GLN A 10 -0.46 15.11 57.92
C GLN A 10 -1.31 13.82 58.04
N PRO A 11 -1.32 12.98 56.99
CA PRO A 11 -1.21 11.53 57.13
C PRO A 11 0.15 11.01 56.63
N GLU A 12 0.66 9.99 57.31
CA GLU A 12 2.04 9.49 57.20
C GLU A 12 2.26 8.50 56.04
N ALA A 13 3.53 8.34 55.65
CA ALA A 13 4.01 7.21 54.85
C ALA A 13 5.09 6.44 55.64
N PRO A 14 4.91 5.13 55.93
CA PRO A 14 5.97 4.25 56.42
C PRO A 14 6.73 3.65 55.20
N ASN A 15 7.99 4.02 54.95
CA ASN A 15 9.22 3.66 55.68
C ASN A 15 9.71 2.23 55.36
N VAL A 16 10.80 2.17 54.57
CA VAL A 16 11.76 1.06 54.54
C VAL A 16 13.15 1.68 54.59
N ALA A 17 13.76 1.67 55.78
CA ALA A 17 15.20 1.86 55.95
C ALA A 17 15.96 0.63 55.38
N ASP A 18 17.21 0.69 54.93
CA ASP A 18 18.32 1.59 55.30
C ASP A 18 19.05 2.25 54.10
N THR A 19 19.77 3.33 54.41
CA THR A 19 20.82 4.03 53.62
C THR A 19 22.14 3.99 54.43
N PRO A 20 23.31 4.54 54.04
CA PRO A 20 23.73 5.31 52.84
C PRO A 20 24.82 4.51 52.05
N ASP A 21 25.77 5.02 51.26
CA ASP A 21 26.15 6.39 50.82
C ASP A 21 26.71 6.37 49.38
N VAL A 22 26.79 7.55 48.75
CA VAL A 22 27.49 7.80 47.48
C VAL A 22 28.92 8.32 47.72
N LYS A 23 29.21 8.90 48.90
CA LYS A 23 30.51 9.52 49.18
C LYS A 23 31.66 8.52 49.37
N GLU A 24 31.41 7.40 50.06
CA GLU A 24 32.41 6.33 50.24
C GLU A 24 32.81 5.66 48.91
N VAL A 25 31.92 5.70 47.91
CA VAL A 25 32.15 5.23 46.53
C VAL A 25 33.00 6.22 45.72
N VAL A 26 32.97 7.51 46.07
CA VAL A 26 33.74 8.58 45.39
C VAL A 26 35.13 8.74 46.00
N ASP A 27 35.29 8.62 47.32
CA ASP A 27 36.59 8.90 47.96
C ASP A 27 37.66 7.82 47.68
N LYS A 28 37.26 6.56 47.43
CA LYS A 28 38.21 5.52 46.92
C LYS A 28 38.65 5.72 45.47
N ILE A 29 38.04 6.65 44.73
CA ILE A 29 38.47 7.03 43.37
C ILE A 29 39.57 8.12 43.44
N ALA A 30 39.79 8.77 44.59
CA ALA A 30 40.66 9.95 44.71
C ALA A 30 42.15 9.66 45.02
N ASP A 31 42.47 8.71 45.91
CA ASP A 31 43.66 8.84 46.78
C ASP A 31 44.99 8.21 46.31
N ALA A 32 45.17 7.85 45.03
CA ALA A 32 46.43 7.19 44.58
C ALA A 32 47.05 7.63 43.22
N ALA A 33 46.74 8.84 42.74
CA ALA A 33 47.65 9.68 41.94
C ALA A 33 48.12 9.14 40.53
N PRO A 34 48.93 9.88 39.72
CA PRO A 34 48.28 10.59 38.60
C PRO A 34 48.97 10.55 37.20
N SER A 35 48.21 11.05 36.23
CA SER A 35 48.62 11.75 34.98
C SER A 35 49.44 11.02 33.90
N ALA A 36 48.78 10.76 32.77
CA ALA A 36 49.34 10.88 31.42
C ALA A 36 48.30 11.55 30.49
N ASP A 37 48.74 12.40 29.56
CA ASP A 37 47.91 13.34 28.79
C ASP A 37 47.20 12.66 27.58
N PRO A 38 45.85 12.75 27.46
CA PRO A 38 45.08 12.08 26.41
C PRO A 38 44.95 12.91 25.11
N ARG A 39 46.04 13.05 24.34
CA ARG A 39 46.03 13.87 23.10
C ARG A 39 46.24 13.19 21.75
N ASP A 40 46.61 11.91 21.67
CA ASP A 40 46.80 11.21 20.39
C ASP A 40 46.06 9.86 20.32
N ILE A 41 44.86 9.87 19.73
CA ILE A 41 44.19 8.87 18.86
C ILE A 41 42.69 9.21 18.83
N ASP A 42 42.11 9.33 17.63
CA ASP A 42 40.80 9.96 17.38
C ASP A 42 39.60 9.12 17.86
N ARG A 43 38.52 9.80 18.27
CA ARG A 43 37.32 9.25 18.95
C ARG A 43 36.17 8.87 18.00
N THR A 44 36.34 9.06 16.70
CA THR A 44 35.29 8.94 15.68
C THR A 44 34.91 7.49 15.35
N ASP A 45 35.87 6.55 15.30
CA ASP A 45 35.62 5.14 14.92
C ASP A 45 34.80 4.34 15.96
N LEU A 46 34.95 4.65 17.26
CA LEU A 46 34.32 3.83 18.31
C LEU A 46 32.80 4.03 18.39
N LEU A 47 32.29 5.21 18.03
CA LEU A 47 30.86 5.56 18.10
C LEU A 47 30.05 4.98 16.92
N ALA A 48 30.67 4.82 15.76
CA ALA A 48 30.04 4.21 14.58
C ALA A 48 29.72 2.71 14.79
N GLY A 49 30.61 1.99 15.49
CA GLY A 49 30.38 0.59 15.88
C GLY A 49 29.18 0.43 16.82
N VAL A 50 29.02 1.33 17.79
CA VAL A 50 27.93 1.30 18.78
C VAL A 50 26.57 1.59 18.13
N LYS A 51 26.47 2.57 17.21
CA LYS A 51 25.22 2.84 16.47
C LYS A 51 24.78 1.68 15.56
N LYS A 52 25.71 0.97 14.90
CA LYS A 52 25.39 -0.21 14.07
C LYS A 52 24.87 -1.39 14.89
N VAL A 53 25.38 -1.56 16.11
CA VAL A 53 24.84 -2.52 17.08
C VAL A 53 23.41 -2.13 17.49
N ASP A 54 23.16 -0.87 17.82
CA ASP A 54 21.84 -0.39 18.26
C ASP A 54 20.77 -0.50 17.16
N GLN A 55 21.07 -0.10 15.91
CA GLN A 55 20.15 -0.32 14.77
C GLN A 55 19.87 -1.81 14.51
N THR A 56 20.86 -2.68 14.72
CA THR A 56 20.69 -4.14 14.60
C THR A 56 19.81 -4.70 15.72
N ILE A 57 19.96 -4.19 16.94
CA ILE A 57 19.11 -4.51 18.10
C ILE A 57 17.67 -4.05 17.86
N LEU A 58 17.45 -2.85 17.31
CA LEU A 58 16.11 -2.32 16.97
C LEU A 58 15.44 -3.11 15.83
N ARG A 59 16.20 -3.52 14.81
CA ARG A 59 15.71 -4.39 13.72
C ARG A 59 15.39 -5.80 14.22
N LEU A 60 16.23 -6.36 15.10
CA LEU A 60 15.91 -7.58 15.82
C LEU A 60 14.62 -7.39 16.62
N ASN A 61 14.49 -6.33 17.41
CA ASN A 61 13.31 -6.07 18.25
C ASN A 61 12.00 -6.06 17.44
N LYS A 62 11.96 -5.41 16.26
CA LYS A 62 10.82 -5.48 15.32
C LYS A 62 10.52 -6.91 14.84
N LEU A 63 11.53 -7.76 14.68
CA LEU A 63 11.38 -9.16 14.28
C LEU A 63 10.94 -10.07 15.45
N LEU A 64 11.41 -9.77 16.67
CA LEU A 64 11.01 -10.44 17.91
C LEU A 64 9.58 -10.06 18.33
N ALA A 65 9.10 -8.85 17.97
CA ALA A 65 7.77 -8.34 18.32
C ALA A 65 6.60 -9.06 17.63
N SER A 66 6.86 -9.88 16.59
CA SER A 66 5.83 -10.74 16.00
C SER A 66 5.77 -12.09 16.75
N PRO A 67 4.57 -12.59 17.14
CA PRO A 67 4.45 -13.84 17.91
C PRO A 67 5.08 -15.07 17.24
N GLY A 68 5.25 -15.08 15.92
CA GLY A 68 5.96 -16.12 15.17
C GLY A 68 7.45 -15.87 14.94
N GLY A 69 7.88 -14.61 14.84
CA GLY A 69 9.23 -14.23 14.42
C GLY A 69 10.30 -14.57 15.47
N LEU A 70 10.05 -14.24 16.74
CA LEU A 70 10.93 -14.59 17.86
C LEU A 70 11.23 -16.10 17.91
N SER A 71 10.20 -16.94 17.84
CA SER A 71 10.39 -18.40 17.88
C SER A 71 11.05 -18.96 16.62
N ALA A 72 10.85 -18.35 15.45
CA ALA A 72 11.50 -18.78 14.20
C ALA A 72 12.98 -18.40 14.18
N PHE A 73 13.30 -17.16 14.58
CA PHE A 73 14.67 -16.66 14.69
C PHE A 73 15.51 -17.47 15.67
N LEU A 74 15.04 -17.63 16.92
CA LEU A 74 15.74 -18.41 17.95
C LEU A 74 15.90 -19.88 17.56
N SER A 75 14.96 -20.43 16.78
CA SER A 75 15.05 -21.80 16.23
C SER A 75 16.21 -21.92 15.25
N THR A 76 16.22 -21.09 14.19
CA THR A 76 17.24 -21.13 13.14
C THR A 76 18.62 -20.82 13.72
N PHE A 77 18.74 -19.77 14.53
CA PHE A 77 20.00 -19.33 15.11
C PHE A 77 20.63 -20.42 16.00
N ASN A 78 19.82 -21.14 16.79
CA ASN A 78 20.29 -22.29 17.58
C ASN A 78 20.84 -23.42 16.70
N TYR A 79 20.14 -23.79 15.61
CA TYR A 79 20.62 -24.83 14.69
C TYR A 79 21.91 -24.41 13.96
N THR A 80 22.05 -23.13 13.59
CA THR A 80 23.30 -22.58 13.03
C THR A 80 24.45 -22.66 14.05
N LEU A 81 24.20 -22.35 15.32
CA LEU A 81 25.22 -22.46 16.38
C LEU A 81 25.66 -23.91 16.62
N TYR A 82 24.78 -24.91 16.49
CA TYR A 82 25.19 -26.32 16.55
C TYR A 82 26.10 -26.74 15.38
N ILE A 83 25.86 -26.23 14.16
CA ILE A 83 26.75 -26.45 13.01
C ILE A 83 28.11 -25.79 13.28
N LEU A 84 28.12 -24.53 13.73
CA LEU A 84 29.34 -23.78 14.02
C LEU A 84 30.17 -24.42 15.15
N ALA A 85 29.52 -24.91 16.22
CA ALA A 85 30.19 -25.65 17.29
C ALA A 85 30.83 -26.94 16.76
N TYR A 86 30.14 -27.69 15.89
CA TYR A 86 30.70 -28.89 15.26
C TYR A 86 31.91 -28.57 14.36
N VAL A 87 31.82 -27.54 13.52
CA VAL A 87 32.95 -27.07 12.68
C VAL A 87 34.12 -26.59 13.55
N GLN A 88 33.87 -25.87 14.64
CA GLN A 88 34.90 -25.43 15.58
C GLN A 88 35.64 -26.62 16.21
N THR A 89 34.95 -27.73 16.53
CA THR A 89 35.60 -28.97 17.04
C THR A 89 36.39 -29.75 15.98
N LYS A 90 36.35 -29.34 14.71
CA LYS A 90 37.02 -30.01 13.58
C LYS A 90 38.02 -29.15 12.81
N SER A 91 38.09 -27.84 13.06
CA SER A 91 38.98 -26.91 12.35
C SER A 91 39.77 -26.01 13.31
N PRO A 92 41.11 -26.17 13.41
CA PRO A 92 41.95 -25.38 14.32
C PRO A 92 41.91 -23.87 14.05
N SER A 93 41.79 -23.46 12.78
CA SER A 93 41.77 -22.05 12.39
C SER A 93 40.49 -21.31 12.80
N VAL A 94 39.35 -21.99 12.84
CA VAL A 94 38.07 -21.43 13.30
C VAL A 94 38.06 -21.24 14.82
N SER A 95 38.77 -22.08 15.56
CA SER A 95 38.91 -21.97 17.03
C SER A 95 39.55 -20.63 17.44
N GLY A 96 40.59 -20.17 16.72
CA GLY A 96 41.26 -18.90 17.00
C GLY A 96 40.35 -17.68 16.84
N PHE A 97 39.52 -17.67 15.80
CA PHE A 97 38.56 -16.58 15.55
C PHE A 97 37.46 -16.52 16.63
N ALA A 98 36.87 -17.66 16.96
CA ALA A 98 35.87 -17.74 18.03
C ALA A 98 36.43 -17.30 19.39
N THR A 99 37.66 -17.71 19.72
CA THR A 99 38.31 -17.35 20.99
C THR A 99 38.55 -15.83 21.08
N LYS A 100 38.94 -15.17 19.98
CA LYS A 100 39.06 -13.71 19.88
C LYS A 100 37.72 -12.96 20.04
N LEU A 101 36.63 -13.52 19.49
CA LEU A 101 35.30 -12.92 19.63
C LEU A 101 34.78 -13.01 21.07
N LEU A 102 35.12 -14.10 21.78
CA LEU A 102 34.74 -14.33 23.17
C LEU A 102 35.59 -13.58 24.20
N SER A 103 36.86 -13.25 23.88
CA SER A 103 37.66 -12.36 24.73
C SER A 103 37.15 -10.91 24.79
N LEU A 104 36.31 -10.49 23.82
CA LEU A 104 35.64 -9.19 23.85
C LEU A 104 34.42 -9.13 24.78
N ILE A 105 33.96 -10.28 25.31
CA ILE A 105 32.70 -10.40 26.07
C ILE A 105 32.94 -10.90 27.51
N ARG A 106 34.20 -11.15 27.90
CA ARG A 106 34.57 -11.56 29.27
C ARG A 106 35.18 -10.39 30.07
N PRO A 107 34.48 -9.87 31.09
CA PRO A 107 35.15 -9.27 32.24
C PRO A 107 35.95 -10.36 32.97
N ALA A 108 37.11 -10.01 33.50
CA ALA A 108 37.84 -10.90 34.41
C ALA A 108 37.16 -10.90 35.79
N CYS A 109 36.89 -12.09 36.32
CA CYS A 109 36.63 -12.29 37.74
C CYS A 109 37.09 -13.71 38.13
N ASP A 110 37.77 -13.81 39.26
CA ASP A 110 38.46 -15.03 39.72
C ASP A 110 37.51 -16.15 40.20
N ASP A 111 38.09 -17.34 40.31
CA ASP A 111 37.49 -18.54 40.88
C ASP A 111 36.99 -18.31 42.32
N THR A 112 35.76 -18.78 42.62
CA THR A 112 35.52 -19.79 43.68
C THR A 112 34.03 -20.14 43.83
N LYS A 113 33.60 -21.23 43.18
CA LYS A 113 32.77 -22.30 43.79
C LYS A 113 32.42 -23.38 42.77
N ILE A 114 33.15 -24.49 42.82
CA ILE A 114 32.72 -25.75 42.22
C ILE A 114 31.93 -26.53 43.27
N SER A 115 30.68 -26.90 42.98
CA SER A 115 30.17 -28.27 43.22
C SER A 115 28.76 -28.46 42.68
N ALA A 116 28.67 -29.12 41.51
CA ALA A 116 27.61 -30.05 41.19
C ALA A 116 28.18 -31.09 40.19
N ALA A 117 29.10 -31.93 40.69
CA ALA A 117 29.55 -33.16 40.02
C ALA A 117 28.34 -34.11 39.82
N THR A 118 28.20 -34.97 38.80
CA THR A 118 28.99 -35.35 37.60
C THR A 118 28.02 -36.11 36.64
N LEU A 119 28.33 -36.67 35.45
CA LEU A 119 29.59 -36.97 34.74
C LEU A 119 29.31 -37.07 33.20
N VAL A 120 29.97 -36.27 32.35
CA VAL A 120 30.31 -36.66 30.95
C VAL A 120 31.70 -36.11 30.63
N ASN A 121 32.56 -36.95 30.03
CA ASN A 121 34.02 -36.79 30.04
C ASN A 121 34.60 -35.68 29.15
N ASN A 122 35.65 -35.05 29.67
CA ASN A 122 36.86 -34.59 28.96
C ASN A 122 36.69 -33.88 27.61
N GLY A 123 36.02 -32.73 27.65
CA GLY A 123 36.20 -31.68 26.65
C GLY A 123 35.72 -30.35 27.20
N THR A 124 36.53 -29.30 27.11
CA THR A 124 36.05 -27.92 27.36
C THR A 124 34.92 -27.64 26.38
N VAL A 125 33.68 -27.56 26.88
CA VAL A 125 32.51 -27.28 26.04
C VAL A 125 32.76 -25.95 25.32
N PRO A 126 32.83 -25.92 23.97
CA PRO A 126 33.09 -24.68 23.26
C PRO A 126 32.04 -23.63 23.63
N PRO A 127 32.38 -22.36 23.87
CA PRO A 127 31.38 -21.41 24.36
C PRO A 127 30.22 -21.16 23.37
N ILE A 128 30.43 -21.44 22.07
CA ILE A 128 29.37 -21.49 21.04
C ILE A 128 28.34 -22.60 21.36
N ALA A 129 28.78 -23.77 21.82
CA ALA A 129 27.89 -24.84 22.27
C ALA A 129 27.16 -24.48 23.58
N ALA A 130 27.82 -23.78 24.51
CA ALA A 130 27.17 -23.26 25.71
C ALA A 130 26.08 -22.22 25.38
N LEU A 131 26.35 -21.32 24.41
CA LEU A 131 25.37 -20.37 23.89
C LEU A 131 24.20 -21.06 23.18
N ALA A 132 24.46 -22.09 22.36
CA ALA A 132 23.41 -22.90 21.74
C ALA A 132 22.49 -23.55 22.79
N VAL A 133 23.06 -24.10 23.87
CA VAL A 133 22.28 -24.65 25.00
C VAL A 133 21.45 -23.56 25.70
N LEU A 134 21.98 -22.36 25.91
CA LEU A 134 21.26 -21.24 26.52
C LEU A 134 20.05 -20.81 25.66
N ILE A 135 20.27 -20.66 24.34
CA ILE A 135 19.23 -20.28 23.38
C ILE A 135 18.19 -21.41 23.22
N SER A 136 18.63 -22.67 23.33
CA SER A 136 17.74 -23.83 23.43
C SER A 136 16.80 -23.70 24.63
N LYS A 137 17.32 -23.40 25.84
CA LYS A 137 16.50 -23.17 27.04
C LYS A 137 15.51 -22.01 26.89
N ALA A 138 15.94 -20.89 26.29
CA ALA A 138 15.06 -19.76 26.00
C ALA A 138 13.91 -20.15 25.04
N ARG A 139 14.22 -20.89 23.97
CA ARG A 139 13.22 -21.43 23.03
C ARG A 139 12.25 -22.41 23.70
N THR A 140 12.72 -23.31 24.57
CA THR A 140 11.84 -24.24 25.30
C THR A 140 10.94 -23.52 26.31
N THR A 141 11.41 -22.40 26.88
CA THR A 141 10.58 -21.53 27.74
C THR A 141 9.44 -20.87 26.95
N LEU A 142 9.72 -20.35 25.74
CA LEU A 142 8.68 -19.81 24.85
C LEU A 142 7.69 -20.87 24.35
N ARG A 143 8.13 -22.13 24.21
CA ARG A 143 7.28 -23.27 23.82
C ARG A 143 6.27 -23.70 24.89
N LEU A 144 6.37 -23.24 26.13
CA LEU A 144 5.37 -23.53 27.17
C LEU A 144 3.94 -23.17 26.72
N PHE A 145 3.79 -22.12 25.91
CA PHE A 145 2.50 -21.68 25.35
C PHE A 145 2.06 -22.44 24.07
N GLY A 146 2.90 -23.33 23.52
CA GLY A 146 2.59 -24.10 22.30
C GLY A 146 1.42 -25.08 22.44
N LEU A 147 0.96 -25.31 23.67
CA LEU A 147 -0.14 -26.21 24.01
C LEU A 147 -1.51 -25.63 23.62
N PHE A 148 -1.67 -24.31 23.64
CA PHE A 148 -2.92 -23.61 23.27
C PHE A 148 -3.34 -23.81 21.79
N PRO A 149 -2.48 -23.58 20.77
CA PRO A 149 -2.86 -23.83 19.37
C PRO A 149 -3.08 -25.32 19.07
N LEU A 150 -2.32 -26.22 19.72
CA LEU A 150 -2.53 -27.67 19.60
C LEU A 150 -3.87 -28.11 20.19
N TYR A 151 -4.29 -27.53 21.33
CA TYR A 151 -5.62 -27.74 21.90
C TYR A 151 -6.72 -27.25 20.95
N ALA A 152 -6.57 -26.05 20.38
CA ALA A 152 -7.54 -25.49 19.43
C ALA A 152 -7.69 -26.36 18.18
N TRP A 153 -6.58 -26.86 17.62
CA TRP A 153 -6.60 -27.79 16.49
C TRP A 153 -7.27 -29.12 16.84
N LEU A 154 -6.90 -29.74 17.97
CA LEU A 154 -7.50 -30.99 18.42
C LEU A 154 -9.01 -30.84 18.69
N ARG A 155 -9.44 -29.73 19.30
CA ARG A 155 -10.86 -29.39 19.50
C ARG A 155 -11.62 -29.21 18.18
N SER A 156 -11.00 -28.55 17.19
CA SER A 156 -11.58 -28.37 15.86
C SER A 156 -11.67 -29.67 15.04
N LEU A 157 -10.88 -30.68 15.36
CA LEU A 157 -11.02 -32.02 14.77
C LEU A 157 -12.04 -32.85 15.56
N ALA A 158 -12.12 -32.69 16.88
CA ALA A 158 -13.08 -33.39 17.73
C ALA A 158 -14.56 -33.02 17.44
N SER A 159 -14.83 -31.87 16.81
CA SER A 159 -16.17 -31.51 16.31
C SER A 159 -16.63 -32.31 15.07
N GLY A 160 -15.79 -33.21 14.56
CA GLY A 160 -16.10 -34.09 13.42
C GLY A 160 -15.51 -33.61 12.09
N PRO A 161 -15.54 -34.47 11.05
CA PRO A 161 -15.03 -34.13 9.72
C PRO A 161 -15.94 -33.10 9.04
N LYS A 162 -15.34 -32.09 8.41
CA LYS A 162 -16.08 -31.14 7.55
C LYS A 162 -16.66 -31.88 6.33
N ALA A 163 -17.82 -31.44 5.84
CA ALA A 163 -18.44 -32.01 4.64
C ALA A 163 -17.43 -32.08 3.47
N GLY A 164 -17.38 -33.22 2.77
CA GLY A 164 -16.41 -33.48 1.70
C GLY A 164 -14.99 -33.88 2.13
N THR A 165 -14.68 -33.95 3.43
CA THR A 165 -13.34 -34.36 3.92
C THR A 165 -13.18 -35.88 3.92
N ASP A 166 -12.02 -36.38 3.47
CA ASP A 166 -11.69 -37.81 3.55
C ASP A 166 -11.58 -38.30 5.01
N VAL A 167 -12.32 -39.37 5.32
CA VAL A 167 -12.40 -39.93 6.68
C VAL A 167 -11.06 -40.48 7.17
N VAL A 168 -10.19 -40.96 6.26
CA VAL A 168 -8.86 -41.47 6.63
C VAL A 168 -7.93 -40.30 6.96
N LEU A 169 -7.90 -39.24 6.14
CA LEU A 169 -7.16 -38.00 6.46
C LEU A 169 -7.61 -37.39 7.80
N HIS A 170 -8.91 -37.36 8.09
CA HIS A 170 -9.41 -36.87 9.37
C HIS A 170 -8.91 -37.70 10.57
N ARG A 171 -8.87 -39.04 10.44
CA ARG A 171 -8.31 -39.92 11.47
C ARG A 171 -6.80 -39.75 11.64
N ILE A 172 -6.05 -39.57 10.55
CA ILE A 172 -4.61 -39.27 10.58
C ILE A 172 -4.37 -37.94 11.29
N ALA A 173 -5.12 -36.89 10.94
CA ALA A 173 -5.02 -35.58 11.58
C ALA A 173 -5.36 -35.63 13.09
N MET A 174 -6.38 -36.40 13.49
CA MET A 174 -6.70 -36.63 14.91
C MET A 174 -5.55 -37.31 15.66
N LEU A 175 -4.95 -38.34 15.08
CA LEU A 175 -3.80 -39.04 15.67
C LEU A 175 -2.56 -38.12 15.74
N GLN A 176 -2.33 -37.33 14.70
CA GLN A 176 -1.22 -36.37 14.62
C GLN A 176 -1.34 -35.25 15.65
N ALA A 177 -2.52 -34.60 15.72
CA ALA A 177 -2.81 -33.56 16.70
C ALA A 177 -2.69 -34.07 18.13
N SER A 178 -3.23 -35.27 18.41
CA SER A 178 -3.10 -35.92 19.72
C SER A 178 -1.65 -36.24 20.07
N SER A 179 -0.84 -36.65 19.09
CA SER A 179 0.58 -36.98 19.26
C SER A 179 1.42 -35.73 19.55
N TYR A 180 1.25 -34.65 18.79
CA TYR A 180 1.95 -33.38 19.05
C TYR A 180 1.47 -32.71 20.35
N PHE A 181 0.18 -32.78 20.68
CA PHE A 181 -0.36 -32.30 21.96
C PHE A 181 0.27 -33.06 23.14
N SER A 182 0.36 -34.39 23.05
CA SER A 182 0.99 -35.22 24.08
C SER A 182 2.49 -34.95 24.21
N TYR A 183 3.20 -34.74 23.09
CA TYR A 183 4.60 -34.30 23.11
C TYR A 183 4.77 -32.98 23.85
N GLN A 184 4.02 -31.92 23.47
CA GLN A 184 4.18 -30.62 24.09
C GLN A 184 3.77 -30.62 25.57
N ALA A 185 2.73 -31.38 25.95
CA ALA A 185 2.32 -31.54 27.34
C ALA A 185 3.41 -32.21 28.19
N LEU A 186 3.99 -33.31 27.72
CA LEU A 186 5.06 -34.02 28.44
C LEU A 186 6.38 -33.23 28.47
N GLU A 187 6.72 -32.51 27.39
CA GLU A 187 7.86 -31.59 27.35
C GLU A 187 7.70 -30.45 28.36
N ASN A 188 6.51 -29.83 28.43
CA ASN A 188 6.20 -28.77 29.38
C ASN A 188 6.24 -29.26 30.84
N ILE A 189 5.62 -30.40 31.15
CA ILE A 189 5.63 -30.99 32.50
C ILE A 189 7.07 -31.30 32.94
N SER A 190 7.88 -31.85 32.04
CA SER A 190 9.28 -32.19 32.34
C SER A 190 10.12 -30.93 32.57
N LEU A 191 9.94 -29.88 31.76
CA LEU A 191 10.63 -28.60 31.93
C LEU A 191 10.26 -27.92 33.25
N LEU A 192 8.98 -27.90 33.62
CA LEU A 192 8.49 -27.29 34.85
C LEU A 192 8.96 -28.07 36.10
N ALA A 193 9.12 -29.38 36.00
CA ALA A 193 9.71 -30.19 37.07
C ALA A 193 11.23 -29.96 37.22
N ASP A 194 11.97 -29.95 36.11
CA ASP A 194 13.41 -29.63 36.11
C ASP A 194 13.68 -28.18 36.58
N SER A 195 12.69 -27.28 36.43
CA SER A 195 12.72 -25.91 36.95
C SER A 195 12.24 -25.78 38.40
N GLY A 196 11.91 -26.88 39.08
CA GLY A 196 11.46 -26.89 40.48
C GLY A 196 10.02 -26.42 40.72
N VAL A 197 9.26 -26.06 39.68
CA VAL A 197 7.86 -25.61 39.77
C VAL A 197 6.91 -26.78 40.05
N ILE A 198 7.19 -27.96 39.48
CA ILE A 198 6.45 -29.19 39.74
C ILE A 198 7.23 -30.07 40.72
N GLY A 199 6.66 -30.32 41.90
CA GLY A 199 7.31 -31.07 42.96
C GLY A 199 7.60 -32.54 42.61
N PRO A 200 8.71 -33.14 43.10
CA PRO A 200 9.12 -34.52 42.77
C PRO A 200 8.05 -35.59 43.05
N ARG A 201 7.17 -35.36 44.04
CA ARG A 201 6.03 -36.25 44.33
C ARG A 201 5.09 -36.38 43.14
N PHE A 202 4.73 -35.27 42.47
CA PHE A 202 3.84 -35.29 41.31
C PHE A 202 4.45 -36.06 40.14
N ILE A 203 5.75 -35.88 39.88
CA ILE A 203 6.49 -36.65 38.88
C ILE A 203 6.54 -38.13 39.23
N SER A 204 6.76 -38.49 40.50
CA SER A 204 6.72 -39.90 40.92
C SER A 204 5.33 -40.54 40.70
N THR A 205 4.24 -39.80 40.86
CA THR A 205 2.88 -40.28 40.54
C THR A 205 2.71 -40.51 39.03
N LEU A 206 3.19 -39.58 38.20
CA LEU A 206 3.08 -39.66 36.73
C LEU A 206 4.01 -40.73 36.12
N ASN A 207 5.19 -40.93 36.70
CA ASN A 207 6.28 -41.77 36.18
C ASN A 207 6.47 -43.08 36.99
N ARG A 208 5.37 -43.66 37.49
CA ARG A 208 5.34 -45.00 38.13
C ARG A 208 6.38 -45.18 39.25
N GLY A 209 6.48 -44.21 40.16
CA GLY A 209 7.36 -44.20 41.32
C GLY A 209 8.75 -43.59 41.10
N ASP A 210 9.14 -43.27 39.87
CA ASP A 210 10.44 -42.63 39.57
C ASP A 210 10.29 -41.10 39.57
N SER A 211 11.02 -40.42 40.46
CA SER A 211 10.97 -38.96 40.59
C SER A 211 11.77 -38.19 39.53
N LYS A 212 12.45 -38.88 38.59
CA LYS A 212 13.24 -38.26 37.53
C LYS A 212 12.41 -38.01 36.27
N THR A 213 12.72 -36.93 35.55
CA THR A 213 12.04 -36.49 34.31
C THR A 213 12.48 -37.22 33.05
N ALA A 214 13.65 -37.89 33.06
CA ALA A 214 14.24 -38.53 31.88
C ALA A 214 13.30 -39.50 31.14
N ARG A 215 12.46 -40.26 31.85
CA ARG A 215 11.49 -41.17 31.22
C ARG A 215 10.31 -40.42 30.59
N LEU A 216 9.90 -39.28 31.16
CA LEU A 216 8.85 -38.42 30.60
C LEU A 216 9.32 -37.74 29.31
N TYR A 217 10.56 -37.25 29.26
CA TYR A 217 11.17 -36.76 28.00
C TYR A 217 11.21 -37.86 26.93
N LEU A 218 11.60 -39.09 27.28
CA LEU A 218 11.60 -40.22 26.34
C LEU A 218 10.19 -40.51 25.80
N TYR A 219 9.14 -40.45 26.63
CA TYR A 219 7.76 -40.55 26.15
C TYR A 219 7.35 -39.36 25.28
N ALA A 220 7.75 -38.13 25.63
CA ALA A 220 7.51 -36.94 24.83
C ALA A 220 8.10 -37.09 23.41
N TYR A 221 9.36 -37.51 23.29
CA TYR A 221 10.00 -37.72 21.98
C TYR A 221 9.39 -38.89 21.18
N ARG A 222 8.81 -39.90 21.85
CA ARG A 222 8.02 -40.96 21.17
C ARG A 222 6.68 -40.44 20.65
N CYS A 223 6.00 -39.56 21.39
CA CYS A 223 4.83 -38.85 20.89
C CYS A 223 5.19 -37.92 19.71
N TRP A 224 6.34 -37.26 19.76
CA TRP A 224 6.84 -36.45 18.64
C TRP A 224 7.12 -37.30 17.39
N LEU A 225 7.79 -38.45 17.54
CA LEU A 225 7.98 -39.42 16.46
C LEU A 225 6.63 -39.89 15.88
N GLY A 226 5.63 -40.16 16.73
CA GLY A 226 4.28 -40.51 16.29
C GLY A 226 3.63 -39.41 15.42
N GLY A 227 3.79 -38.14 15.81
CA GLY A 227 3.32 -36.99 15.03
C GLY A 227 4.03 -36.86 13.67
N VAL A 228 5.35 -37.01 13.63
CA VAL A 228 6.14 -36.98 12.38
C VAL A 228 5.82 -38.19 11.49
N SER A 229 5.59 -39.38 12.06
CA SER A 229 5.12 -40.54 11.29
C SER A 229 3.73 -40.31 10.69
N CYS A 230 2.86 -39.54 11.34
CA CYS A 230 1.56 -39.17 10.78
C CYS A 230 1.68 -38.22 9.57
N ASP A 231 2.74 -37.40 9.46
CA ASP A 231 2.97 -36.60 8.24
C ASP A 231 3.17 -37.49 7.01
N PHE A 232 3.94 -38.59 7.14
CA PHE A 232 4.09 -39.54 6.03
C PHE A 232 2.77 -40.27 5.70
N LEU A 233 1.97 -40.65 6.70
CA LEU A 233 0.65 -41.24 6.47
C LEU A 233 -0.30 -40.26 5.76
N ARG A 234 -0.27 -38.98 6.16
CA ARG A 234 -1.03 -37.90 5.52
C ARG A 234 -0.60 -37.73 4.06
N LEU A 235 0.70 -37.56 3.82
CA LEU A 235 1.26 -37.35 2.48
C LEU A 235 0.98 -38.53 1.54
N MET A 236 1.11 -39.78 2.01
CA MET A 236 0.75 -40.96 1.23
C MET A 236 -0.75 -40.99 0.88
N ARG A 237 -1.63 -40.59 1.80
CA ARG A 237 -3.08 -40.55 1.56
C ARG A 237 -3.49 -39.40 0.64
N GLU A 238 -2.91 -38.21 0.80
CA GLU A 238 -3.10 -37.07 -0.10
C GLU A 238 -2.68 -37.44 -1.54
N TRP A 239 -1.48 -38.02 -1.71
CA TRP A 239 -1.00 -38.49 -3.01
C TRP A 239 -1.88 -39.59 -3.62
N GLN A 240 -2.39 -40.52 -2.80
CA GLN A 240 -3.30 -41.56 -3.27
C GLN A 240 -4.65 -40.99 -3.75
N LEU A 241 -5.18 -39.98 -3.06
CA LEU A 241 -6.43 -39.31 -3.46
C LEU A 241 -6.22 -38.51 -4.75
N GLU A 242 -5.12 -37.77 -4.88
CA GLU A 242 -4.87 -36.98 -6.08
C GLU A 242 -4.51 -37.86 -7.29
N SER A 243 -3.78 -38.96 -7.08
CA SER A 243 -3.52 -39.95 -8.14
C SER A 243 -4.82 -40.58 -8.66
N ARG A 244 -5.80 -40.85 -7.79
CA ARG A 244 -7.14 -41.32 -8.22
C ARG A 244 -7.88 -40.24 -9.02
N ARG A 245 -7.85 -38.99 -8.57
CA ARG A 245 -8.41 -37.85 -9.31
C ARG A 245 -7.75 -37.69 -10.68
N ARG A 246 -6.43 -37.73 -10.78
CA ARG A 246 -5.68 -37.70 -12.05
C ARG A 246 -6.13 -38.82 -13.01
N VAL A 247 -6.37 -40.04 -12.52
CA VAL A 247 -6.89 -41.16 -13.34
C VAL A 247 -8.34 -40.91 -13.78
N THR A 248 -9.24 -40.53 -12.86
CA THR A 248 -10.64 -40.21 -13.19
C THR A 248 -10.75 -39.03 -14.16
N ARG A 249 -9.90 -38.00 -14.01
CA ARG A 249 -9.80 -36.86 -14.93
C ARG A 249 -9.37 -37.31 -16.33
N LYS A 250 -8.31 -38.11 -16.44
CA LYS A 250 -7.88 -38.70 -17.74
C LYS A 250 -8.99 -39.51 -18.41
N GLN A 251 -9.79 -40.23 -17.63
CA GLN A 251 -10.93 -40.98 -18.16
C GLN A 251 -12.09 -40.06 -18.59
N MET A 252 -12.39 -38.99 -17.85
CA MET A 252 -13.38 -37.97 -18.27
C MET A 252 -12.99 -37.25 -19.57
N VAL A 253 -11.70 -36.95 -19.77
CA VAL A 253 -11.18 -36.39 -21.03
C VAL A 253 -11.33 -37.41 -22.17
N ALA A 254 -10.99 -38.69 -21.94
CA ALA A 254 -11.18 -39.75 -22.92
C ALA A 254 -12.66 -40.01 -23.28
N ASP A 255 -13.56 -39.83 -22.31
CA ASP A 255 -15.02 -39.92 -22.47
C ASP A 255 -15.64 -38.64 -23.08
N GLY A 256 -14.83 -37.66 -23.51
CA GLY A 256 -15.29 -36.43 -24.18
C GLY A 256 -16.00 -35.43 -23.27
N ARG A 257 -15.82 -35.51 -21.95
CA ARG A 257 -16.45 -34.59 -20.99
C ARG A 257 -15.55 -33.38 -20.74
N ALA A 258 -16.17 -32.21 -20.54
CA ALA A 258 -15.45 -30.99 -20.23
C ALA A 258 -14.70 -31.08 -18.89
N VAL A 259 -13.47 -30.59 -18.87
CA VAL A 259 -12.54 -30.58 -17.73
C VAL A 259 -11.93 -29.17 -17.66
N ALA A 260 -11.75 -28.62 -16.45
CA ALA A 260 -11.42 -27.21 -16.26
C ALA A 260 -10.02 -26.82 -16.76
N GLU A 261 -9.88 -25.58 -17.21
CA GLU A 261 -8.75 -25.07 -18.01
C GLU A 261 -7.45 -24.87 -17.19
N TYR A 262 -7.55 -24.54 -15.89
CA TYR A 262 -6.41 -24.23 -15.02
C TYR A 262 -5.76 -25.45 -14.33
N GLN A 263 -6.06 -26.67 -14.76
CA GLN A 263 -5.73 -27.88 -13.97
C GLN A 263 -4.24 -28.24 -13.91
N GLU A 264 -3.44 -27.90 -14.93
CA GLU A 264 -1.98 -28.11 -14.86
C GLU A 264 -1.34 -27.23 -13.78
N GLU A 265 -1.85 -26.00 -13.57
CA GLU A 265 -1.40 -25.18 -12.46
C GLU A 265 -1.81 -25.75 -11.09
N GLU A 266 -3.01 -26.31 -10.96
CA GLU A 266 -3.44 -26.93 -9.70
C GLU A 266 -2.62 -28.19 -9.38
N ASP A 267 -2.31 -29.02 -10.37
CA ASP A 267 -1.44 -30.18 -10.21
C ASP A 267 0.00 -29.76 -9.84
N ASN A 268 0.54 -28.72 -10.47
CA ASN A 268 1.84 -28.14 -10.12
C ASN A 268 1.85 -27.52 -8.71
N LYS A 269 0.77 -26.84 -8.29
CA LYS A 269 0.61 -26.28 -6.94
C LYS A 269 0.53 -27.40 -5.88
N PHE A 270 -0.17 -28.50 -6.18
CA PHE A 270 -0.22 -29.69 -5.32
C PHE A 270 1.16 -30.36 -5.21
N ASP A 271 1.83 -30.65 -6.32
CA ASP A 271 3.11 -31.37 -6.34
C ASP A 271 4.21 -30.56 -5.62
N ASN A 272 4.26 -29.24 -5.81
CA ASN A 272 5.18 -28.35 -5.09
C ASN A 272 4.93 -28.34 -3.57
N ARG A 273 3.67 -28.24 -3.14
CA ARG A 273 3.30 -28.30 -1.72
C ARG A 273 3.65 -29.65 -1.11
N TRP A 274 3.32 -30.74 -1.80
CA TRP A 274 3.55 -32.11 -1.35
C TRP A 274 5.05 -32.39 -1.15
N TRP A 275 5.89 -32.00 -2.12
CA TRP A 275 7.35 -32.13 -2.00
C TRP A 275 7.90 -31.31 -0.83
N THR A 276 7.39 -30.10 -0.64
CA THR A 276 7.80 -29.21 0.46
C THR A 276 7.53 -29.86 1.82
N ASP A 277 6.31 -30.37 2.03
CA ASP A 277 5.93 -31.08 3.25
C ASP A 277 6.74 -32.38 3.45
N PHE A 278 6.98 -33.15 2.38
CA PHE A 278 7.79 -34.38 2.44
C PHE A 278 9.24 -34.12 2.85
N VAL A 279 9.86 -33.06 2.34
CA VAL A 279 11.24 -32.68 2.72
C VAL A 279 11.31 -32.26 4.19
N ILE A 280 10.31 -31.53 4.70
CA ILE A 280 10.22 -31.16 6.12
C ILE A 280 10.07 -32.41 7.01
N ALA A 281 9.14 -33.31 6.66
CA ALA A 281 8.93 -34.55 7.41
C ALA A 281 10.18 -35.44 7.42
N SER A 282 10.86 -35.54 6.27
CA SER A 282 12.12 -36.29 6.10
C SER A 282 13.29 -35.68 6.86
N ALA A 283 13.32 -34.36 7.05
CA ALA A 283 14.32 -33.69 7.86
C ALA A 283 14.09 -33.90 9.38
N TRP A 284 12.83 -33.94 9.82
CA TRP A 284 12.50 -34.22 11.23
C TRP A 284 12.63 -35.70 11.64
N LEU A 285 12.34 -36.63 10.73
CA LEU A 285 12.27 -38.06 11.04
C LEU A 285 13.55 -38.64 11.69
N PRO A 286 14.78 -38.39 11.18
CA PRO A 286 16.01 -38.88 11.83
C PRO A 286 16.20 -38.31 13.24
N MET A 287 15.81 -37.06 13.46
CA MET A 287 15.92 -36.39 14.76
C MET A 287 14.93 -36.98 15.77
N ALA A 288 13.67 -37.17 15.37
CA ALA A 288 12.66 -37.80 16.21
C ALA A 288 13.01 -39.26 16.52
N LEU A 289 13.52 -40.02 15.55
CA LEU A 289 14.04 -41.38 15.75
C LEU A 289 15.18 -41.40 16.77
N HIS A 290 16.20 -40.55 16.60
CA HIS A 290 17.34 -40.48 17.53
C HIS A 290 16.90 -40.22 18.98
N PHE A 291 16.06 -39.22 19.22
CA PHE A 291 15.60 -38.85 20.57
C PHE A 291 14.55 -39.80 21.18
N SER A 292 13.83 -40.59 20.37
CA SER A 292 12.85 -41.58 20.85
C SER A 292 13.46 -42.89 21.40
N SER A 293 14.77 -43.07 21.20
CA SER A 293 15.52 -44.27 21.56
C SER A 293 16.07 -44.22 22.98
N ALA A 294 15.91 -45.32 23.71
CA ALA A 294 16.47 -45.48 25.06
C ALA A 294 17.94 -45.95 25.07
N THR A 295 18.49 -46.34 23.91
CA THR A 295 19.78 -47.04 23.79
C THR A 295 20.84 -46.24 23.04
N GLY A 296 20.77 -44.91 23.07
CA GLY A 296 21.76 -44.01 22.46
C GLY A 296 21.45 -43.48 21.05
N GLY A 297 20.26 -43.78 20.51
CA GLY A 297 19.79 -43.22 19.24
C GLY A 297 20.53 -43.74 18.00
N LEU A 298 20.52 -42.96 16.92
CA LEU A 298 21.18 -43.31 15.65
C LEU A 298 22.73 -43.31 15.80
N PRO A 299 23.44 -44.37 15.34
CA PRO A 299 24.89 -44.40 15.34
C PRO A 299 25.53 -43.25 14.55
N GLY A 300 26.58 -42.63 15.10
CA GLY A 300 27.29 -41.51 14.46
C GLY A 300 26.56 -40.15 14.50
N TRP A 301 25.38 -40.08 15.14
CA TRP A 301 24.64 -38.84 15.33
C TRP A 301 25.45 -37.81 16.13
N ASN A 302 25.43 -36.55 15.70
CA ASN A 302 26.20 -35.47 16.30
C ASN A 302 25.50 -34.11 16.10
N LEU A 303 26.04 -33.05 16.71
CA LEU A 303 25.48 -31.69 16.64
C LEU A 303 25.39 -31.13 15.20
N GLY A 304 26.31 -31.54 14.30
CA GLY A 304 26.26 -31.18 12.89
C GLY A 304 25.03 -31.78 12.18
N TRP A 305 24.76 -33.07 12.38
CA TRP A 305 23.54 -33.72 11.87
C TRP A 305 22.27 -33.10 12.46
N MET A 306 22.26 -32.80 13.77
CA MET A 306 21.14 -32.14 14.43
C MET A 306 20.87 -30.73 13.86
N GLY A 307 21.93 -29.96 13.62
CA GLY A 307 21.85 -28.64 12.99
C GLY A 307 21.38 -28.71 11.53
N ALA A 308 21.90 -29.66 10.75
CA ALA A 308 21.51 -29.86 9.35
C ALA A 308 20.02 -30.23 9.21
N CYS A 309 19.55 -31.22 9.97
CA CYS A 309 18.13 -31.58 10.02
C CYS A 309 17.25 -30.40 10.45
N GLY A 310 17.65 -29.65 11.49
CA GLY A 310 16.92 -28.47 11.95
C GLY A 310 16.88 -27.32 10.94
N LEU A 311 17.95 -27.12 10.17
CA LEU A 311 18.03 -26.12 9.11
C LEU A 311 17.15 -26.49 7.92
N VAL A 312 17.20 -27.75 7.44
CA VAL A 312 16.33 -28.23 6.34
C VAL A 312 14.86 -28.17 6.75
N ALA A 313 14.52 -28.61 7.97
CA ALA A 313 13.15 -28.53 8.48
C ALA A 313 12.66 -27.08 8.70
N GLY A 314 13.57 -26.16 9.00
CA GLY A 314 13.30 -24.72 9.06
C GLY A 314 13.33 -24.02 7.70
N SER A 315 13.83 -24.67 6.64
CA SER A 315 14.27 -24.04 5.39
C SER A 315 13.17 -23.36 4.58
N THR A 316 11.90 -23.68 4.84
CA THR A 316 10.73 -23.11 4.14
C THR A 316 10.26 -21.82 4.79
N ARG A 317 10.22 -21.79 6.14
CA ARG A 317 10.10 -20.53 6.91
C ARG A 317 11.32 -19.65 6.69
N PHE A 318 12.51 -20.27 6.58
CA PHE A 318 13.74 -19.60 6.17
C PHE A 318 13.60 -19.03 4.76
N LYS A 319 13.17 -19.77 3.72
CA LYS A 319 12.97 -19.22 2.37
C LYS A 319 11.99 -18.05 2.33
N ALA A 320 10.95 -18.02 3.17
CA ALA A 320 10.08 -16.83 3.28
C ALA A 320 10.79 -15.65 3.99
N LEU A 321 11.43 -15.88 5.14
CA LEU A 321 12.21 -14.87 5.88
C LEU A 321 13.45 -14.39 5.12
N TRP A 322 14.09 -15.26 4.34
CA TRP A 322 15.27 -14.99 3.53
C TRP A 322 14.93 -14.57 2.11
N ALA A 323 13.72 -14.76 1.59
CA ALA A 323 13.26 -13.96 0.45
C ALA A 323 13.10 -12.49 0.91
N MET A 324 12.58 -12.28 2.11
CA MET A 324 12.48 -10.95 2.73
C MET A 324 13.85 -10.33 3.07
N VAL A 325 14.90 -11.12 3.28
CA VAL A 325 16.30 -10.65 3.46
C VAL A 325 17.09 -10.61 2.13
N PHE A 326 16.89 -11.55 1.19
CA PHE A 326 17.53 -11.54 -0.14
C PHE A 326 16.92 -10.49 -1.09
N SER A 327 15.69 -10.04 -0.85
CA SER A 327 15.15 -8.83 -1.49
C SER A 327 15.97 -7.57 -1.21
N LEU A 328 16.95 -7.65 -0.29
CA LEU A 328 17.93 -6.60 0.02
C LEU A 328 19.39 -7.03 -0.30
N SER A 329 19.61 -8.18 -0.96
CA SER A 329 20.95 -8.75 -1.21
C SER A 329 21.24 -9.14 -2.67
N THR A 330 20.35 -8.82 -3.62
CA THR A 330 20.70 -8.81 -5.05
C THR A 330 21.95 -7.96 -5.35
N TYR A 331 22.17 -6.90 -4.57
CA TYR A 331 23.34 -6.02 -4.68
C TYR A 331 24.69 -6.71 -4.41
N SER A 332 24.75 -7.73 -3.54
CA SER A 332 26.01 -8.43 -3.24
C SER A 332 26.47 -9.40 -4.33
N ILE A 333 25.61 -9.70 -5.31
CA ILE A 333 25.96 -10.53 -6.48
C ILE A 333 26.44 -9.64 -7.63
N GLN A 334 25.83 -8.45 -7.84
CA GLN A 334 26.35 -7.45 -8.77
C GLN A 334 27.76 -6.97 -8.40
N ARG A 335 28.06 -6.83 -7.10
CA ARG A 335 29.41 -6.42 -6.62
C ARG A 335 30.54 -7.33 -7.16
N ARG A 336 30.27 -8.63 -7.31
CA ARG A 336 31.25 -9.60 -7.85
C ARG A 336 31.35 -9.64 -9.38
N ALA A 337 30.39 -9.06 -10.09
CA ALA A 337 30.47 -8.92 -11.54
C ALA A 337 31.28 -7.67 -11.95
N LEU A 338 31.30 -6.63 -11.11
CA LEU A 338 32.09 -5.41 -11.31
C LEU A 338 33.57 -5.59 -10.91
N GLU A 339 33.87 -6.44 -9.93
CA GLU A 339 35.26 -6.79 -9.51
C GLU A 339 36.04 -7.63 -10.55
N MET A 340 35.47 -7.93 -11.74
CA MET A 340 36.06 -8.82 -12.75
C MET A 340 36.57 -8.12 -14.02
N ASP A 341 36.46 -6.80 -14.15
CA ASP A 341 37.03 -6.05 -15.27
C ASP A 341 38.00 -4.98 -14.75
N GLY A 342 39.30 -5.13 -15.05
CA GLY A 342 40.37 -4.45 -14.32
C GLY A 342 40.97 -3.26 -15.06
N ASN A 343 40.63 -2.03 -14.63
CA ASN A 343 41.50 -0.84 -14.69
C ASN A 343 40.91 0.35 -13.89
N ASP A 344 41.76 1.34 -13.58
CA ASP A 344 41.47 2.66 -12.93
C ASP A 344 41.27 2.73 -11.39
N ASP A 345 42.31 2.36 -10.62
CA ASP A 345 42.43 2.48 -9.14
C ASP A 345 42.23 3.89 -8.51
N LEU A 346 42.04 4.97 -9.30
CA LEU A 346 41.97 6.35 -8.78
C LEU A 346 40.60 7.03 -8.89
N ARG A 347 39.70 6.54 -9.76
CA ARG A 347 38.33 7.08 -9.86
C ARG A 347 37.38 6.43 -8.84
N ASP A 348 37.63 5.18 -8.47
CA ASP A 348 36.73 4.35 -7.67
C ASP A 348 36.60 4.86 -6.21
N ALA A 349 37.71 5.22 -5.55
CA ALA A 349 37.69 5.72 -4.16
C ALA A 349 36.89 7.03 -3.97
N ARG A 350 36.78 7.87 -5.00
CA ARG A 350 35.99 9.11 -4.97
C ARG A 350 34.50 8.84 -5.18
N LEU A 351 34.17 7.93 -6.11
CA LEU A 351 32.81 7.39 -6.24
C LEU A 351 32.36 6.76 -4.92
N GLN A 352 33.16 5.85 -4.36
CA GLN A 352 32.93 5.19 -3.07
C GLN A 352 32.56 6.21 -1.98
N LYS A 353 33.33 7.31 -1.84
CA LYS A 353 33.05 8.38 -0.87
C LYS A 353 31.72 9.11 -1.12
N LEU A 354 31.36 9.40 -2.37
CA LEU A 354 30.06 10.01 -2.72
C LEU A 354 28.88 9.06 -2.50
N TRP A 355 29.08 7.75 -2.70
CA TRP A 355 28.09 6.71 -2.38
C TRP A 355 27.92 6.55 -0.86
N ASP A 356 29.01 6.51 -0.10
CA ASP A 356 28.98 6.36 1.36
C ASP A 356 28.36 7.60 2.04
N MET A 357 28.64 8.81 1.55
CA MET A 357 27.96 10.05 2.00
C MET A 357 26.45 10.04 1.73
N ARG A 358 25.96 9.26 0.75
CA ARG A 358 24.53 9.06 0.48
C ARG A 358 23.89 7.99 1.38
N LEU A 359 24.67 7.33 2.25
CA LEU A 359 24.22 6.21 3.09
C LEU A 359 24.34 6.48 4.59
N GLU A 360 25.02 7.55 5.01
CA GLU A 360 25.20 7.92 6.42
C GLU A 360 24.26 9.05 6.87
N GLY A 361 22.96 8.73 7.00
CA GLY A 361 21.95 9.62 7.60
C GLY A 361 20.56 8.99 7.68
N ASP A 362 19.71 9.50 8.58
CA ASP A 362 18.27 9.18 8.58
C ASP A 362 17.59 9.95 7.43
N GLY A 363 17.65 9.39 6.22
CA GLY A 363 17.12 10.00 5.00
C GLY A 363 15.60 10.21 5.01
N PHE A 364 15.13 11.21 4.27
CA PHE A 364 13.70 11.50 4.11
C PHE A 364 13.05 10.44 3.21
N SER A 365 11.88 9.92 3.59
CA SER A 365 11.13 9.00 2.74
C SER A 365 9.86 9.62 2.19
N ILE A 366 9.58 9.43 0.90
CA ILE A 366 8.34 9.90 0.27
C ILE A 366 7.11 9.03 0.62
N VAL A 367 7.31 7.82 1.16
CA VAL A 367 6.24 6.86 1.43
C VAL A 367 5.47 7.27 2.68
N GLU A 368 4.17 7.49 2.52
CA GLU A 368 3.26 8.00 3.57
C GLU A 368 3.64 9.37 4.15
N ALA A 369 4.56 10.12 3.54
CA ALA A 369 4.87 11.49 3.94
C ALA A 369 3.66 12.41 3.77
N SER A 370 3.44 13.28 4.75
CA SER A 370 2.45 14.38 4.68
C SER A 370 3.01 15.60 3.95
N ILE A 371 2.15 16.52 3.52
CA ILE A 371 2.51 17.82 2.95
C ILE A 371 3.40 18.61 3.92
N ASP A 372 3.13 18.51 5.23
CA ASP A 372 3.93 19.14 6.29
C ASP A 372 5.32 18.48 6.43
N ASP A 373 5.44 17.16 6.23
CA ASP A 373 6.75 16.49 6.21
C ASP A 373 7.60 16.91 5.00
N TYR A 374 6.99 17.02 3.81
CA TYR A 374 7.68 17.55 2.63
C TYR A 374 8.14 19.00 2.85
N ARG A 375 7.28 19.87 3.38
CA ARG A 375 7.65 21.27 3.73
C ARG A 375 8.83 21.32 4.70
N LYS A 376 8.78 20.57 5.80
CA LYS A 376 9.90 20.47 6.76
C LYS A 376 11.18 19.94 6.14
N ALA A 377 11.09 19.04 5.16
CA ALA A 377 12.27 18.52 4.46
C ALA A 377 12.88 19.57 3.51
N PHE A 378 12.06 20.39 2.84
CA PHE A 378 12.51 21.54 2.07
C PHE A 378 13.14 22.63 2.97
N ASP A 379 12.48 23.00 4.07
CA ASP A 379 12.95 24.05 4.99
C ASP A 379 14.30 23.70 5.63
N LYS A 380 14.54 22.41 5.90
CA LYS A 380 15.82 21.88 6.38
C LYS A 380 16.84 21.61 5.27
N GLN A 381 16.50 21.89 4.01
CA GLN A 381 17.30 21.58 2.82
C GLN A 381 17.73 20.09 2.75
N GLN A 382 16.89 19.19 3.27
CA GLN A 382 17.17 17.75 3.28
C GLN A 382 16.91 17.09 1.92
N VAL A 383 16.00 17.66 1.11
CA VAL A 383 15.60 17.15 -0.20
C VAL A 383 15.31 18.30 -1.16
N THR A 384 15.42 18.04 -2.46
CA THR A 384 14.95 18.93 -3.53
C THR A 384 13.62 18.42 -4.10
N SER A 385 12.85 19.27 -4.79
CA SER A 385 11.65 18.81 -5.53
C SER A 385 12.03 17.83 -6.62
N VAL A 386 13.16 18.05 -7.30
CA VAL A 386 13.69 17.09 -8.28
C VAL A 386 13.99 15.74 -7.63
N ASP A 387 14.51 15.66 -6.40
CA ASP A 387 14.69 14.37 -5.71
C ASP A 387 13.36 13.66 -5.46
N ILE A 388 12.36 14.38 -4.91
CA ILE A 388 11.03 13.82 -4.62
C ILE A 388 10.36 13.30 -5.90
N VAL A 389 10.37 14.09 -6.97
CA VAL A 389 9.79 13.69 -8.27
C VAL A 389 10.48 12.45 -8.83
N ILE A 390 11.81 12.37 -8.74
CA ILE A 390 12.55 11.17 -9.17
C ILE A 390 12.14 9.94 -8.34
N SER A 391 11.99 10.05 -7.02
CA SER A 391 11.47 8.95 -6.20
C SER A 391 10.04 8.56 -6.59
N CYS A 392 9.14 9.53 -6.84
CA CYS A 392 7.79 9.27 -7.35
C CYS A 392 7.80 8.52 -8.70
N LEU A 393 8.63 8.97 -9.65
CA LEU A 393 8.78 8.33 -10.97
C LEU A 393 9.32 6.89 -10.86
N ASN A 394 10.30 6.64 -9.99
CA ASN A 394 10.78 5.27 -9.70
C ASN A 394 9.66 4.36 -9.15
N ARG A 395 8.79 4.87 -8.26
CA ARG A 395 7.62 4.13 -7.77
C ARG A 395 6.62 3.84 -8.90
N ILE A 396 6.42 4.77 -9.82
CA ILE A 396 5.55 4.58 -11.00
C ILE A 396 6.14 3.49 -11.90
N ALA A 397 7.43 3.58 -12.25
CA ALA A 397 8.09 2.57 -13.06
C ALA A 397 7.95 1.16 -12.46
N GLN A 398 8.21 0.99 -11.16
CA GLN A 398 8.13 -0.30 -10.50
C GLN A 398 6.69 -0.81 -10.30
N TYR A 399 5.80 0.00 -9.73
CA TYR A 399 4.47 -0.47 -9.32
C TYR A 399 3.40 -0.27 -10.40
N ASP A 400 3.44 0.84 -11.15
CA ASP A 400 2.48 1.09 -12.23
C ASP A 400 2.79 0.27 -13.47
N THR A 401 4.06 0.30 -13.89
CA THR A 401 4.50 -0.17 -15.21
C THR A 401 5.04 -1.60 -15.18
N ILE A 402 5.90 -1.96 -14.23
CA ILE A 402 6.46 -3.33 -14.12
C ILE A 402 5.48 -4.29 -13.43
N GLN A 403 4.77 -3.85 -12.38
CA GLN A 403 3.80 -4.70 -11.66
C GLN A 403 2.35 -4.55 -12.15
N GLY A 404 2.03 -3.50 -12.93
CA GLY A 404 0.75 -3.41 -13.64
C GLY A 404 -0.39 -2.78 -12.86
N LEU A 405 -0.14 -1.92 -11.88
CA LEU A 405 -1.23 -1.15 -11.24
C LEU A 405 -1.94 -0.20 -12.21
N ASN A 406 -1.27 0.23 -13.28
CA ASN A 406 -1.86 0.92 -14.43
C ASN A 406 -2.78 2.12 -14.07
N ALA A 407 -2.38 2.88 -13.07
CA ALA A 407 -3.02 4.08 -12.56
C ALA A 407 -2.77 5.34 -13.42
N PHE A 408 -1.76 5.35 -14.30
CA PHE A 408 -1.44 6.50 -15.16
C PHE A 408 -1.82 6.29 -16.63
N THR A 409 -2.40 7.33 -17.26
CA THR A 409 -2.66 7.41 -18.72
C THR A 409 -1.50 8.04 -19.46
N VAL A 410 -0.99 9.17 -18.95
CA VAL A 410 0.11 9.96 -19.52
C VAL A 410 0.87 10.66 -18.39
N LEU A 411 2.19 10.73 -18.49
CA LEU A 411 3.04 11.48 -17.55
C LEU A 411 3.26 12.91 -18.06
N ASN A 412 3.49 13.85 -17.15
CA ASN A 412 3.92 15.20 -17.53
C ASN A 412 5.39 15.13 -18.00
N GLU A 413 5.64 15.34 -19.29
CA GLU A 413 6.99 15.31 -19.87
C GLU A 413 7.90 16.38 -19.24
N ASN A 414 7.31 17.48 -18.78
CA ASN A 414 8.02 18.61 -18.18
C ASN A 414 8.18 18.50 -16.64
N VAL A 415 7.79 17.38 -16.02
CA VAL A 415 7.71 17.22 -14.55
C VAL A 415 9.03 17.54 -13.82
N LEU A 416 10.18 17.21 -14.41
CA LEU A 416 11.49 17.51 -13.82
C LEU A 416 11.91 18.98 -13.99
N GLN A 417 11.42 19.66 -15.03
CA GLN A 417 11.64 21.09 -15.24
C GLN A 417 10.76 21.91 -14.30
N ASP A 418 9.48 21.53 -14.14
CA ASP A 418 8.57 22.09 -13.12
C ASP A 418 9.16 21.96 -11.71
N ALA A 419 9.78 20.80 -11.41
CA ALA A 419 10.47 20.54 -10.16
C ALA A 419 11.73 21.40 -9.97
N ALA A 420 12.58 21.48 -11.01
CA ALA A 420 13.79 22.30 -10.99
C ALA A 420 13.46 23.80 -10.83
N ALA A 421 12.41 24.29 -11.49
CA ALA A 421 11.93 25.66 -11.33
C ALA A 421 11.45 25.94 -9.89
N SER A 422 10.79 24.98 -9.23
CA SER A 422 10.42 25.10 -7.81
C SER A 422 11.65 25.13 -6.89
N ASP A 423 12.65 24.29 -7.18
CA ASP A 423 13.93 24.28 -6.46
C ASP A 423 14.70 25.61 -6.61
N ALA A 424 14.85 26.11 -7.85
CA ALA A 424 15.50 27.39 -8.14
C ALA A 424 14.79 28.56 -7.42
N ARG A 425 13.45 28.57 -7.41
CA ARG A 425 12.66 29.58 -6.70
C ARG A 425 12.90 29.58 -5.20
N ARG A 426 13.07 28.39 -4.59
CA ARG A 426 13.47 28.27 -3.16
C ARG A 426 14.92 28.69 -2.93
N ALA A 427 15.84 28.33 -3.81
CA ALA A 427 17.26 28.71 -3.71
C ALA A 427 17.48 30.23 -3.79
N GLN A 428 16.64 30.95 -4.56
CA GLN A 428 16.59 32.41 -4.62
C GLN A 428 16.02 33.07 -3.34
N GLY A 429 15.60 32.30 -2.33
CA GLY A 429 15.04 32.81 -1.08
C GLY A 429 13.63 33.40 -1.21
N LEU A 430 12.93 33.14 -2.33
CA LEU A 430 11.58 33.63 -2.53
C LEU A 430 10.59 32.89 -1.62
N LYS A 431 9.70 33.63 -0.95
CA LYS A 431 8.70 33.07 -0.03
C LYS A 431 7.95 31.89 -0.68
N PRO A 432 7.94 30.68 -0.10
CA PRO A 432 7.26 29.52 -0.65
C PRO A 432 5.78 29.79 -0.96
N ARG A 433 5.30 29.26 -2.08
CA ARG A 433 3.86 29.16 -2.41
C ARG A 433 3.20 28.06 -1.55
N PRO A 434 1.86 28.03 -1.39
CA PRO A 434 1.20 27.12 -0.46
C PRO A 434 1.50 25.63 -0.64
N LEU A 435 1.72 25.17 -1.87
CA LEU A 435 2.06 23.78 -2.20
C LEU A 435 3.39 23.70 -2.98
N GLU A 436 4.31 24.65 -2.72
CA GLU A 436 5.59 24.78 -3.41
C GLU A 436 6.38 23.45 -3.40
N GLY A 437 6.52 22.86 -4.58
CA GLY A 437 7.32 21.66 -4.77
C GLY A 437 6.64 20.33 -4.46
N ILE A 438 5.35 20.34 -4.11
CA ILE A 438 4.61 19.15 -3.70
C ILE A 438 4.07 18.40 -4.94
N PRO A 439 4.37 17.10 -5.13
CA PRO A 439 3.93 16.33 -6.29
C PRO A 439 2.45 15.92 -6.19
N TYR A 440 1.70 16.04 -7.29
CA TYR A 440 0.30 15.61 -7.37
C TYR A 440 -0.07 14.91 -8.68
N THR A 441 -1.22 14.24 -8.70
CA THR A 441 -1.82 13.65 -9.91
C THR A 441 -3.22 14.21 -10.19
N ILE A 442 -3.67 14.15 -11.44
CA ILE A 442 -5.01 14.62 -11.83
C ILE A 442 -5.70 13.60 -12.75
N LYS A 443 -7.02 13.46 -12.65
CA LYS A 443 -7.79 12.55 -13.50
C LYS A 443 -7.75 12.98 -14.97
N ASP A 444 -7.82 12.02 -15.91
CA ASP A 444 -7.77 12.36 -17.35
C ASP A 444 -8.94 13.25 -17.83
N SER A 445 -10.01 13.34 -17.04
CA SER A 445 -11.15 14.22 -17.25
C SER A 445 -10.84 15.73 -17.15
N TYR A 446 -9.69 16.15 -16.64
CA TYR A 446 -9.36 17.57 -16.50
C TYR A 446 -8.55 18.08 -17.70
N LYS A 447 -8.87 19.29 -18.17
CA LYS A 447 -7.98 20.10 -19.04
C LYS A 447 -6.69 20.43 -18.27
N VAL A 448 -5.55 20.21 -18.91
CA VAL A 448 -4.21 20.63 -18.46
C VAL A 448 -3.42 21.07 -19.68
N ALA A 449 -2.97 22.33 -19.71
CA ALA A 449 -2.32 22.93 -20.85
C ALA A 449 -1.12 22.08 -21.35
N GLY A 450 -1.10 21.77 -22.64
CA GLY A 450 -0.06 20.94 -23.26
C GLY A 450 -0.20 19.43 -23.05
N MET A 451 -1.22 18.94 -22.35
CA MET A 451 -1.50 17.51 -22.18
C MET A 451 -2.81 17.10 -22.86
N THR A 452 -2.92 15.81 -23.23
CA THR A 452 -4.17 15.25 -23.79
C THR A 452 -5.32 15.33 -22.80
N VAL A 453 -6.56 15.41 -23.29
CA VAL A 453 -7.80 15.28 -22.51
C VAL A 453 -8.74 14.31 -23.22
N THR A 454 -8.59 13.01 -22.93
CA THR A 454 -9.31 11.95 -23.66
C THR A 454 -10.51 11.40 -22.88
N ASP A 455 -10.64 11.76 -21.61
CA ASP A 455 -11.62 11.21 -20.66
C ASP A 455 -11.65 9.65 -20.64
N GLY A 456 -10.48 9.03 -20.86
CA GLY A 456 -10.31 7.58 -21.00
C GLY A 456 -10.91 6.96 -22.28
N SER A 457 -11.39 7.78 -23.23
CA SER A 457 -12.15 7.35 -24.40
C SER A 457 -11.30 7.15 -25.67
N PRO A 458 -11.44 6.02 -26.37
CA PRO A 458 -10.80 5.81 -27.67
C PRO A 458 -11.22 6.80 -28.77
N ALA A 459 -12.44 7.35 -28.73
CA ALA A 459 -12.89 8.36 -29.70
C ALA A 459 -12.14 9.70 -29.57
N LEU A 460 -11.63 10.02 -28.38
CA LEU A 460 -10.95 11.27 -28.06
C LEU A 460 -9.42 11.11 -28.07
N LYS A 461 -8.92 10.02 -28.68
CA LYS A 461 -7.49 9.72 -28.79
C LYS A 461 -6.74 10.87 -29.47
N GLY A 462 -5.89 11.55 -28.71
CA GLY A 462 -5.01 12.62 -29.19
C GLY A 462 -5.60 14.03 -29.12
N VAL A 463 -6.81 14.20 -28.57
CA VAL A 463 -7.36 15.53 -28.26
C VAL A 463 -6.47 16.21 -27.21
N MET A 464 -5.99 17.41 -27.51
CA MET A 464 -5.10 18.19 -26.65
C MET A 464 -5.87 19.26 -25.87
N SER A 465 -5.48 19.53 -24.63
CA SER A 465 -6.12 20.60 -23.84
C SER A 465 -5.63 21.98 -24.30
N SER A 466 -6.55 22.90 -24.62
CA SER A 466 -6.20 24.30 -24.97
C SER A 466 -5.70 25.15 -23.80
N GLY A 467 -5.90 24.70 -22.56
CA GLY A 467 -5.53 25.41 -21.34
C GLY A 467 -5.64 24.54 -20.10
N ASP A 468 -5.41 25.13 -18.93
CA ASP A 468 -5.65 24.48 -17.65
C ASP A 468 -7.13 24.58 -17.24
N SER A 469 -7.62 23.55 -16.57
CA SER A 469 -8.83 23.63 -15.74
C SER A 469 -8.59 24.53 -14.52
N ALA A 470 -9.66 25.10 -13.94
CA ALA A 470 -9.54 25.99 -12.77
C ALA A 470 -8.80 25.35 -11.58
N ILE A 471 -8.94 24.03 -11.41
CA ILE A 471 -8.20 23.26 -10.39
C ILE A 471 -6.71 23.15 -10.75
N ALA A 472 -6.36 22.82 -12.00
CA ALA A 472 -4.97 22.73 -12.44
C ALA A 472 -4.27 24.09 -12.38
N GLU A 473 -4.94 25.16 -12.80
CA GLU A 473 -4.50 26.55 -12.73
C GLU A 473 -4.13 26.94 -11.29
N LYS A 474 -5.04 26.69 -10.33
CA LYS A 474 -4.82 26.99 -8.90
C LYS A 474 -3.68 26.18 -8.29
N LEU A 475 -3.56 24.90 -8.64
CA LEU A 475 -2.47 24.04 -8.14
C LEU A 475 -1.11 24.46 -8.70
N ARG A 476 -1.03 24.79 -10.00
CA ARG A 476 0.18 25.33 -10.65
C ARG A 476 0.56 26.69 -10.04
N ALA A 477 -0.41 27.58 -9.84
CA ALA A 477 -0.22 28.87 -9.18
C ALA A 477 0.24 28.73 -7.72
N ALA A 478 -0.18 27.68 -7.01
CA ALA A 478 0.28 27.33 -5.67
C ALA A 478 1.63 26.59 -5.64
N GLY A 479 2.23 26.29 -6.79
CA GLY A 479 3.55 25.67 -6.92
C GLY A 479 3.57 24.15 -6.76
N ALA A 480 2.42 23.48 -6.83
CA ALA A 480 2.37 22.03 -6.88
C ALA A 480 2.88 21.52 -8.24
N ILE A 481 3.54 20.36 -8.24
CA ILE A 481 4.15 19.76 -9.44
C ILE A 481 3.25 18.63 -9.94
N LEU A 482 2.75 18.74 -11.16
CA LEU A 482 1.93 17.69 -11.76
C LEU A 482 2.81 16.54 -12.26
N ILE A 483 2.65 15.35 -11.68
CA ILE A 483 3.34 14.13 -12.13
C ILE A 483 2.76 13.60 -13.45
N GLY A 484 1.43 13.66 -13.61
CA GLY A 484 0.74 13.13 -14.78
C GLY A 484 -0.76 12.93 -14.57
N LYS A 485 -1.42 12.47 -15.63
CA LYS A 485 -2.85 12.19 -15.66
C LYS A 485 -3.15 10.71 -15.37
N THR A 486 -4.27 10.46 -14.69
CA THR A 486 -4.58 9.13 -14.12
C THR A 486 -5.79 8.46 -14.76
N ASN A 487 -5.72 7.12 -14.79
CA ASN A 487 -6.61 6.21 -15.49
C ASN A 487 -8.06 6.23 -14.98
N MET A 488 -8.97 5.94 -15.92
CA MET A 488 -10.41 5.99 -15.76
C MET A 488 -11.13 5.25 -16.92
N PRO A 489 -12.36 4.74 -16.71
CA PRO A 489 -13.21 4.25 -17.79
C PRO A 489 -13.61 5.40 -18.74
N PRO A 490 -14.04 5.10 -19.98
CA PRO A 490 -14.44 6.11 -20.95
C PRO A 490 -15.57 7.02 -20.44
N MET A 491 -15.46 8.30 -20.77
CA MET A 491 -16.47 9.34 -20.53
C MET A 491 -16.86 9.52 -19.05
N ALA A 492 -15.98 9.10 -18.13
CA ALA A 492 -16.24 8.90 -16.70
C ALA A 492 -17.45 8.00 -16.35
N ALA A 493 -18.13 7.41 -17.34
CA ALA A 493 -19.49 6.88 -17.29
C ALA A 493 -19.58 5.44 -16.77
N GLY A 494 -18.83 5.17 -15.70
CA GLY A 494 -18.70 3.85 -15.09
C GLY A 494 -17.77 3.88 -13.88
N GLY A 495 -17.10 2.76 -13.63
CA GLY A 495 -16.11 2.64 -12.56
C GLY A 495 -14.87 1.89 -12.96
N MET A 496 -15.02 0.61 -13.32
CA MET A 496 -13.89 -0.30 -13.56
C MET A 496 -13.93 -0.99 -14.93
N GLN A 497 -14.82 -0.56 -15.82
CA GLN A 497 -14.72 -0.88 -17.24
C GLN A 497 -13.38 -0.42 -17.79
N ARG A 498 -12.84 -1.16 -18.76
CA ARG A 498 -11.60 -0.79 -19.44
C ARG A 498 -11.85 0.27 -20.51
N GLY A 499 -11.05 1.33 -20.50
CA GLY A 499 -11.02 2.37 -21.51
C GLY A 499 -9.82 2.26 -22.45
N MET A 500 -9.46 3.38 -23.09
CA MET A 500 -8.31 3.49 -23.99
C MET A 500 -7.00 3.00 -23.36
N TYR A 501 -6.84 3.19 -22.05
CA TYR A 501 -5.66 2.83 -21.26
C TYR A 501 -5.91 1.62 -20.34
N GLY A 502 -6.92 0.80 -20.65
CA GLY A 502 -7.32 -0.32 -19.78
C GLY A 502 -8.03 0.17 -18.52
N ARG A 503 -7.64 -0.33 -17.35
CA ARG A 503 -8.12 0.12 -16.04
C ARG A 503 -6.98 0.07 -15.01
N ALA A 504 -7.09 0.82 -13.90
CA ALA A 504 -6.18 0.67 -12.77
C ALA A 504 -6.54 -0.57 -11.91
N GLU A 505 -5.55 -1.17 -11.25
CA GLU A 505 -5.73 -2.31 -10.34
C GLU A 505 -5.48 -1.92 -8.86
N SER A 506 -5.86 -2.80 -7.93
CA SER A 506 -5.80 -2.54 -6.49
C SER A 506 -4.39 -2.73 -5.91
N PRO A 507 -3.82 -1.73 -5.20
CA PRO A 507 -2.55 -1.87 -4.49
C PRO A 507 -2.69 -2.63 -3.16
N TYR A 508 -3.92 -2.96 -2.74
CA TYR A 508 -4.18 -3.73 -1.51
C TYR A 508 -4.28 -5.23 -1.76
N ASN A 509 -5.03 -5.64 -2.79
CA ASN A 509 -5.22 -7.04 -3.14
C ASN A 509 -5.70 -7.16 -4.59
N SER A 510 -4.89 -7.78 -5.45
CA SER A 510 -5.17 -7.93 -6.89
C SER A 510 -6.39 -8.79 -7.23
N LYS A 511 -7.00 -9.48 -6.26
CA LYS A 511 -8.27 -10.18 -6.44
C LYS A 511 -9.49 -9.26 -6.46
N TYR A 512 -9.35 -8.02 -6.03
CA TYR A 512 -10.46 -7.08 -5.82
C TYR A 512 -10.24 -5.77 -6.56
N LEU A 513 -11.33 -5.13 -6.96
CA LEU A 513 -11.30 -3.88 -7.72
C LEU A 513 -10.85 -2.70 -6.84
N THR A 514 -10.04 -1.81 -7.42
CA THR A 514 -9.61 -0.55 -6.78
C THR A 514 -10.74 0.50 -6.66
N GLY A 515 -11.94 0.18 -7.15
CA GLY A 515 -13.17 0.95 -7.00
C GLY A 515 -14.40 0.10 -7.33
N ALA A 516 -15.59 0.55 -6.96
CA ALA A 516 -16.84 -0.11 -7.36
C ALA A 516 -17.04 -0.08 -8.88
N PHE A 517 -17.52 -1.20 -9.44
CA PHE A 517 -17.50 -1.41 -10.89
C PHE A 517 -18.36 -0.43 -11.68
N SER A 518 -19.55 -0.06 -11.18
CA SER A 518 -20.49 0.80 -11.91
C SER A 518 -20.32 2.29 -11.62
N SER A 519 -19.73 2.70 -10.48
CA SER A 519 -19.25 4.08 -10.30
C SER A 519 -18.03 4.13 -9.37
N GLY A 520 -16.89 4.36 -10.02
CA GLY A 520 -15.54 4.30 -9.45
C GLY A 520 -14.51 4.94 -10.37
N SER A 521 -14.93 5.86 -11.26
CA SER A 521 -14.13 6.25 -12.42
C SER A 521 -12.84 7.00 -12.11
N SER A 522 -12.62 7.49 -10.88
CA SER A 522 -11.34 8.07 -10.46
C SER A 522 -10.35 7.00 -9.94
N ASN A 523 -10.32 5.82 -10.58
CA ASN A 523 -9.61 4.63 -10.10
C ASN A 523 -8.08 4.83 -10.07
N GLY A 524 -7.48 5.38 -11.13
CA GLY A 524 -6.04 5.67 -11.15
C GLY A 524 -5.62 6.76 -10.15
N ALA A 525 -6.45 7.79 -9.97
CA ALA A 525 -6.19 8.86 -9.01
C ALA A 525 -6.12 8.32 -7.58
N ALA A 526 -7.00 7.39 -7.20
CA ALA A 526 -6.96 6.78 -5.88
C ALA A 526 -5.78 5.79 -5.71
N THR A 527 -5.54 4.91 -6.69
CA THR A 527 -4.41 3.96 -6.65
C THR A 527 -3.06 4.70 -6.54
N SER A 528 -2.86 5.80 -7.27
CA SER A 528 -1.60 6.56 -7.24
C SER A 528 -1.31 7.24 -5.90
N VAL A 529 -2.30 7.90 -5.29
CA VAL A 529 -2.17 8.54 -3.96
C VAL A 529 -1.96 7.50 -2.85
N ALA A 530 -2.71 6.40 -2.88
CA ALA A 530 -2.59 5.34 -1.90
C ALA A 530 -1.24 4.60 -1.99
N SER A 531 -0.68 4.50 -3.19
CA SER A 531 0.64 3.90 -3.46
C SER A 531 1.80 4.88 -3.28
N SER A 532 1.58 6.08 -2.72
CA SER A 532 2.60 7.13 -2.56
C SER A 532 3.36 7.48 -3.86
N MET A 533 2.71 7.36 -5.03
CA MET A 533 3.26 7.82 -6.32
C MET A 533 3.17 9.34 -6.48
N ALA A 534 2.39 10.00 -5.63
CA ALA A 534 2.33 11.44 -5.43
C ALA A 534 1.89 11.75 -3.99
N ALA A 535 1.97 13.01 -3.55
CA ALA A 535 1.52 13.42 -2.22
C ALA A 535 -0.01 13.42 -2.11
N PHE A 536 -0.67 13.97 -3.12
CA PHE A 536 -2.13 14.05 -3.22
C PHE A 536 -2.59 13.91 -4.68
N GLY A 537 -3.91 13.87 -4.90
CA GLY A 537 -4.45 13.74 -6.26
C GLY A 537 -5.85 14.31 -6.41
N MET A 538 -6.28 14.52 -7.66
CA MET A 538 -7.58 15.10 -7.99
C MET A 538 -8.42 14.14 -8.85
N GLY A 539 -9.52 13.64 -8.29
CA GLY A 539 -10.57 12.87 -8.97
C GLY A 539 -11.81 13.72 -9.31
N SER A 540 -12.88 13.06 -9.73
CA SER A 540 -14.23 13.67 -9.88
C SER A 540 -15.34 12.67 -9.53
N GLU A 541 -16.51 13.18 -9.12
CA GLU A 541 -17.67 12.35 -8.77
C GLU A 541 -18.99 12.82 -9.37
N THR A 542 -19.65 11.92 -10.11
CA THR A 542 -21.03 12.05 -10.63
C THR A 542 -22.05 11.20 -9.86
N VAL A 543 -21.62 10.06 -9.30
CA VAL A 543 -22.44 9.13 -8.50
C VAL A 543 -21.67 8.71 -7.26
N SER A 544 -20.63 7.87 -7.41
CA SER A 544 -19.69 7.51 -6.34
C SER A 544 -18.22 7.48 -6.78
N SER A 545 -17.91 7.92 -8.00
CA SER A 545 -16.56 7.91 -8.59
C SER A 545 -15.44 8.61 -7.81
N GLY A 546 -15.74 9.35 -6.73
CA GLY A 546 -14.76 9.87 -5.77
C GLY A 546 -14.68 9.01 -4.50
N ARG A 547 -15.81 8.82 -3.80
CA ARG A 547 -15.87 8.07 -2.52
C ARG A 547 -15.52 6.59 -2.68
N SER A 548 -15.89 6.01 -3.82
CA SER A 548 -15.76 4.58 -4.11
C SER A 548 -14.30 4.14 -4.28
N PRO A 549 -13.48 4.78 -5.14
CA PRO A 549 -12.06 4.48 -5.19
C PRO A 549 -11.33 4.83 -3.89
N ALA A 550 -11.71 5.92 -3.22
CA ALA A 550 -11.10 6.31 -1.95
C ALA A 550 -11.29 5.25 -0.85
N SER A 551 -12.50 4.71 -0.73
CA SER A 551 -12.81 3.60 0.19
C SER A 551 -11.94 2.38 -0.08
N ASN A 552 -11.85 1.95 -1.34
CA ASN A 552 -11.10 0.77 -1.75
C ASN A 552 -9.57 0.97 -1.72
N ASN A 553 -9.10 2.18 -1.41
CA ASN A 553 -7.69 2.55 -1.31
C ASN A 553 -7.27 3.14 0.05
N ALA A 554 -8.16 3.15 1.06
CA ALA A 554 -7.92 3.76 2.38
C ALA A 554 -7.33 5.18 2.32
N ILE A 555 -7.88 6.03 1.46
CA ILE A 555 -7.52 7.46 1.37
C ILE A 555 -8.72 8.34 1.71
N VAL A 556 -8.44 9.57 2.10
CA VAL A 556 -9.45 10.60 2.37
C VAL A 556 -9.97 11.16 1.05
N CYS A 557 -11.29 11.35 0.97
CA CYS A 557 -11.97 11.98 -0.15
C CYS A 557 -13.00 12.97 0.36
N TYR A 558 -12.98 14.19 -0.19
CA TYR A 558 -14.02 15.19 0.02
C TYR A 558 -14.83 15.33 -1.27
N THR A 559 -16.15 15.29 -1.14
CA THR A 559 -17.08 15.63 -2.22
C THR A 559 -17.89 16.86 -1.80
N PRO A 560 -17.71 18.00 -2.46
CA PRO A 560 -18.26 19.27 -2.00
C PRO A 560 -19.77 19.39 -2.21
N SER A 561 -20.36 20.38 -1.54
CA SER A 561 -21.61 20.99 -1.99
C SER A 561 -21.45 21.62 -3.37
N LYS A 562 -22.54 21.65 -4.15
CA LYS A 562 -22.59 22.18 -5.51
C LYS A 562 -21.97 23.59 -5.60
N GLY A 563 -20.97 23.77 -6.46
CA GLY A 563 -20.34 25.07 -6.74
C GLY A 563 -19.24 25.53 -5.77
N LEU A 564 -18.89 24.77 -4.71
CA LEU A 564 -17.78 25.14 -3.82
C LEU A 564 -16.39 24.91 -4.43
N LEU A 565 -16.26 23.92 -5.32
CA LEU A 565 -15.07 23.70 -6.15
C LEU A 565 -15.49 23.86 -7.62
N SER A 566 -14.68 24.57 -8.40
CA SER A 566 -14.96 24.87 -9.81
C SER A 566 -14.88 23.64 -10.71
N CYS A 567 -15.89 23.44 -11.53
CA CYS A 567 -15.94 22.45 -12.62
C CYS A 567 -15.37 22.99 -13.95
N ARG A 568 -14.90 24.24 -14.02
CA ARG A 568 -14.35 24.83 -15.26
C ARG A 568 -13.16 24.01 -15.76
N GLY A 569 -13.29 23.46 -16.97
CA GLY A 569 -12.31 22.56 -17.59
C GLY A 569 -12.27 21.13 -17.03
N LEU A 570 -13.30 20.70 -16.28
CA LEU A 570 -13.55 19.28 -15.98
C LEU A 570 -14.56 18.74 -17.00
N TRP A 571 -14.25 17.61 -17.63
CA TRP A 571 -15.15 16.93 -18.56
C TRP A 571 -16.47 16.57 -17.85
N PRO A 572 -17.62 17.09 -18.30
CA PRO A 572 -18.90 16.87 -17.63
C PRO A 572 -19.47 15.49 -17.97
N LEU A 573 -20.35 14.95 -17.13
CA LEU A 573 -21.13 13.74 -17.43
C LEU A 573 -22.60 13.95 -17.11
N TYR A 574 -22.94 14.25 -15.85
CA TYR A 574 -24.26 14.75 -15.47
C TYR A 574 -24.05 16.07 -14.74
N ILE A 575 -24.20 17.18 -15.47
CA ILE A 575 -23.96 18.56 -15.01
C ILE A 575 -24.70 18.95 -13.71
N THR A 576 -25.77 18.23 -13.37
CA THR A 576 -26.56 18.39 -12.13
C THR A 576 -25.96 17.68 -10.91
N CYS A 577 -24.94 16.84 -11.11
CA CYS A 577 -24.32 15.94 -10.14
C CYS A 577 -22.80 16.15 -9.98
N ASP A 578 -22.12 16.56 -11.05
CA ASP A 578 -20.65 16.52 -11.16
C ASP A 578 -19.96 17.47 -10.18
N VAL A 579 -18.93 16.96 -9.49
CA VAL A 579 -18.04 17.75 -8.63
C VAL A 579 -16.57 17.29 -8.73
N PRO A 580 -15.59 18.20 -8.59
CA PRO A 580 -14.20 17.86 -8.31
C PRO A 580 -14.08 17.13 -6.96
N THR A 581 -13.16 16.17 -6.85
CA THR A 581 -12.92 15.45 -5.58
C THR A 581 -11.43 15.35 -5.27
N PRO A 582 -10.87 16.16 -4.35
CA PRO A 582 -9.51 15.98 -3.89
C PRO A 582 -9.35 14.66 -3.12
N TYR A 583 -8.15 14.09 -3.22
CA TYR A 583 -7.70 12.89 -2.53
C TYR A 583 -6.41 13.14 -1.76
N ALA A 584 -6.36 12.67 -0.52
CA ALA A 584 -5.17 12.75 0.33
C ALA A 584 -5.06 11.52 1.24
N ARG A 585 -3.87 11.26 1.81
CA ARG A 585 -3.69 10.14 2.75
C ARG A 585 -4.17 10.46 4.17
N SER A 586 -4.35 11.75 4.48
CA SER A 586 -4.88 12.25 5.76
C SER A 586 -5.91 13.38 5.54
N VAL A 587 -6.74 13.65 6.54
CA VAL A 587 -7.60 14.84 6.58
C VAL A 587 -6.75 16.10 6.76
N ASP A 588 -5.60 16.01 7.41
CA ASP A 588 -4.70 17.15 7.60
C ASP A 588 -4.18 17.69 6.25
N ASP A 589 -3.68 16.80 5.39
CA ASP A 589 -3.31 17.10 4.00
C ASP A 589 -4.50 17.62 3.19
N MET A 590 -5.71 17.09 3.43
CA MET A 590 -6.94 17.55 2.77
C MET A 590 -7.23 19.03 3.05
N LEU A 591 -7.03 19.48 4.30
CA LEU A 591 -7.23 20.88 4.68
C LEU A 591 -6.19 21.81 4.02
N GLU A 592 -4.94 21.36 3.89
CA GLU A 592 -3.88 22.08 3.18
C GLU A 592 -4.17 22.24 1.67
N ILE A 593 -4.74 21.20 1.03
CA ILE A 593 -5.17 21.25 -0.37
C ILE A 593 -6.35 22.20 -0.56
N LEU A 594 -7.34 22.15 0.34
CA LEU A 594 -8.55 22.98 0.26
C LEU A 594 -8.25 24.47 0.39
N ASN A 595 -7.25 24.87 1.17
CA ASN A 595 -6.73 26.24 1.21
C ASN A 595 -6.31 26.80 -0.16
N VAL A 596 -5.99 25.95 -1.13
CA VAL A 596 -5.67 26.36 -2.50
C VAL A 596 -6.90 26.28 -3.41
N ILE A 597 -7.56 25.13 -3.46
CA ILE A 597 -8.57 24.85 -4.49
C ILE A 597 -9.97 25.36 -4.15
N ALA A 598 -10.33 25.50 -2.87
CA ALA A 598 -11.64 25.98 -2.41
C ALA A 598 -11.73 27.51 -2.29
N THR A 599 -10.96 28.19 -3.14
CA THR A 599 -11.01 29.64 -3.37
C THR A 599 -12.08 29.98 -4.42
N PRO A 600 -12.60 31.21 -4.48
CA PRO A 600 -13.43 31.67 -5.60
C PRO A 600 -12.76 31.48 -6.97
N ASP A 601 -13.55 31.39 -8.02
CA ASP A 601 -13.13 31.35 -9.42
C ASP A 601 -14.02 32.34 -10.15
N GLU A 602 -13.48 33.50 -10.54
CA GLU A 602 -14.28 34.59 -11.14
C GLU A 602 -14.77 34.23 -12.55
N ASP A 603 -14.06 33.32 -13.22
CA ASP A 603 -14.50 32.73 -14.48
C ASP A 603 -15.43 31.53 -14.18
N THR A 604 -16.68 31.63 -14.65
CA THR A 604 -17.68 30.57 -14.55
C THR A 604 -17.78 29.73 -15.82
N THR A 605 -17.03 30.05 -16.88
CA THR A 605 -17.24 29.47 -18.22
C THR A 605 -17.19 27.94 -18.19
N GLY A 606 -18.27 27.30 -18.64
CA GLY A 606 -18.42 25.84 -18.67
C GLY A 606 -18.75 25.20 -17.32
N ASP A 607 -18.82 25.97 -16.23
CA ASP A 607 -19.29 25.50 -14.93
C ASP A 607 -20.80 25.71 -14.81
N PHE A 608 -21.56 24.75 -15.36
CA PHE A 608 -23.02 24.79 -15.42
C PHE A 608 -23.70 25.18 -14.10
N ILE A 609 -23.19 24.69 -12.96
CA ILE A 609 -23.76 24.95 -11.63
C ILE A 609 -23.61 26.42 -11.24
N ARG A 610 -22.47 27.05 -11.54
CA ARG A 610 -22.21 28.46 -11.24
C ARG A 610 -22.80 29.42 -12.28
N GLU A 611 -23.00 28.98 -13.52
CA GLU A 611 -23.61 29.78 -14.60
C GLU A 611 -25.15 29.85 -14.55
N GLN A 612 -25.82 28.77 -14.12
CA GLN A 612 -27.28 28.71 -14.13
C GLN A 612 -27.91 29.77 -13.21
N ARG A 613 -29.13 30.23 -13.56
CA ARG A 613 -29.80 31.37 -12.92
C ARG A 613 -31.06 31.00 -12.12
N HIS A 614 -31.31 29.71 -11.91
CA HIS A 614 -32.57 29.19 -11.41
C HIS A 614 -32.56 28.88 -9.90
N VAL A 615 -31.39 28.53 -9.37
CA VAL A 615 -31.15 28.30 -7.94
C VAL A 615 -29.91 29.08 -7.49
N GLN A 616 -29.98 29.65 -6.27
CA GLN A 616 -28.87 30.44 -5.73
C GLN A 616 -27.76 29.51 -5.21
N ILE A 617 -26.56 29.65 -5.76
CA ILE A 617 -25.36 28.95 -5.29
C ILE A 617 -24.55 29.90 -4.40
N PRO A 618 -24.25 29.53 -3.15
CA PRO A 618 -23.32 30.26 -2.28
C PRO A 618 -21.89 30.25 -2.84
N GLN A 619 -21.17 31.35 -2.63
CA GLN A 619 -19.73 31.42 -2.92
C GLN A 619 -18.93 30.54 -1.92
N PRO A 620 -17.73 30.06 -2.31
CA PRO A 620 -16.83 29.37 -1.39
C PRO A 620 -16.53 30.20 -0.13
N PRO A 621 -16.50 29.60 1.07
CA PRO A 621 -16.25 30.34 2.30
C PRO A 621 -14.80 30.84 2.35
N SER A 622 -14.62 32.13 2.58
CA SER A 622 -13.28 32.70 2.80
C SER A 622 -12.79 32.38 4.23
N ILE A 623 -12.18 31.20 4.38
CA ILE A 623 -11.60 30.69 5.62
C ILE A 623 -10.23 30.08 5.38
N ASN A 624 -9.42 29.96 6.44
CA ASN A 624 -8.31 29.02 6.46
C ASN A 624 -8.84 27.64 6.86
N TYR A 625 -8.83 26.68 5.93
CA TYR A 625 -9.29 25.32 6.16
C TYR A 625 -8.48 24.60 7.25
N THR A 626 -7.22 24.98 7.46
CA THR A 626 -6.40 24.36 8.53
C THR A 626 -6.83 24.78 9.95
N ASP A 627 -7.67 25.80 10.11
CA ASP A 627 -8.29 26.14 11.39
C ASP A 627 -9.39 25.13 11.79
N LEU A 628 -9.81 24.25 10.86
CA LEU A 628 -10.78 23.17 11.12
C LEU A 628 -10.16 21.94 11.83
N ARG A 629 -8.88 21.99 12.19
CA ARG A 629 -8.15 20.98 12.99
C ARG A 629 -8.70 20.93 14.42
N ASN A 630 -9.85 20.28 14.62
CA ASN A 630 -10.55 20.19 15.90
C ASN A 630 -10.76 18.72 16.33
N THR A 631 -9.96 18.24 17.28
CA THR A 631 -10.06 16.85 17.81
C THR A 631 -11.32 16.60 18.62
N ASP A 632 -11.97 17.64 19.14
CA ASP A 632 -13.18 17.57 19.97
C ASP A 632 -14.49 17.72 19.17
N ALA A 633 -14.41 17.86 17.83
CA ALA A 633 -15.58 18.21 17.00
C ALA A 633 -16.77 17.24 17.13
N LEU A 634 -16.50 15.96 17.41
CA LEU A 634 -17.51 14.91 17.58
C LEU A 634 -18.12 14.84 18.99
N ARG A 635 -17.58 15.58 19.97
CA ARG A 635 -18.04 15.55 21.36
C ARG A 635 -19.45 16.10 21.48
N GLY A 636 -20.38 15.27 21.98
CA GLY A 636 -21.80 15.62 22.13
C GLY A 636 -22.58 15.64 20.82
N LYS A 637 -22.03 15.08 19.73
CA LYS A 637 -22.67 15.06 18.41
C LYS A 637 -23.59 13.87 18.20
N ARG A 638 -24.76 14.11 17.61
CA ARG A 638 -25.75 13.07 17.29
C ARG A 638 -25.58 12.62 15.84
N ILE A 639 -25.17 11.37 15.66
CA ILE A 639 -24.84 10.77 14.37
C ILE A 639 -25.98 9.84 13.93
N GLY A 640 -26.65 10.20 12.84
CA GLY A 640 -27.64 9.35 12.19
C GLY A 640 -26.95 8.24 11.39
N VAL A 641 -27.39 6.99 11.56
CA VAL A 641 -26.80 5.83 10.91
C VAL A 641 -27.88 5.06 10.14
N PRO A 642 -27.88 5.14 8.79
CA PRO A 642 -28.79 4.39 7.93
C PRO A 642 -28.69 2.88 8.17
N LYS A 643 -29.77 2.27 8.70
CA LYS A 643 -29.84 0.83 9.01
C LYS A 643 -29.45 -0.05 7.82
N ILE A 644 -29.89 0.33 6.61
CA ILE A 644 -29.58 -0.35 5.34
C ILE A 644 -28.08 -0.57 5.08
N TYR A 645 -27.20 0.29 5.60
CA TYR A 645 -25.75 0.24 5.33
C TYR A 645 -24.93 -0.44 6.42
N VAL A 646 -25.59 -0.98 7.44
CA VAL A 646 -24.96 -1.60 8.62
C VAL A 646 -25.57 -2.98 8.94
N GLY A 647 -26.17 -3.63 7.95
CA GLY A 647 -26.79 -4.95 8.08
C GLY A 647 -28.11 -4.97 8.86
N GLN A 648 -28.71 -3.81 9.15
CA GLN A 648 -29.99 -3.69 9.84
C GLN A 648 -31.14 -3.44 8.84
N LYS A 649 -32.36 -3.76 9.27
CA LYS A 649 -33.57 -3.58 8.44
C LYS A 649 -34.11 -2.15 8.57
N ASP A 650 -34.30 -1.49 7.43
CA ASP A 650 -35.14 -0.29 7.31
C ASP A 650 -36.62 -0.67 7.40
N LEU A 651 -37.41 0.16 8.06
CA LEU A 651 -38.83 -0.08 8.31
C LEU A 651 -39.72 0.35 7.15
N ASP A 652 -39.23 1.19 6.24
CA ASP A 652 -39.99 1.61 5.06
C ASP A 652 -40.07 0.46 4.03
N PRO A 653 -41.29 0.08 3.56
CA PRO A 653 -41.46 -1.02 2.62
C PRO A 653 -40.91 -0.74 1.22
N HIS A 654 -40.59 0.51 0.88
CA HIS A 654 -39.97 0.91 -0.39
C HIS A 654 -38.43 0.93 -0.33
N ALA A 655 -37.83 0.74 0.84
CA ALA A 655 -36.37 0.73 0.99
C ALA A 655 -35.77 -0.47 0.23
N LYS A 656 -34.96 -0.19 -0.79
CA LYS A 656 -34.30 -1.23 -1.60
C LYS A 656 -33.23 -1.95 -0.77
N HIS A 657 -33.20 -3.28 -0.90
CA HIS A 657 -32.19 -4.10 -0.22
C HIS A 657 -30.78 -3.66 -0.64
N THR A 658 -29.90 -3.49 0.34
CA THR A 658 -28.48 -3.22 0.15
C THR A 658 -27.67 -4.38 0.73
N HIS A 659 -26.72 -4.90 -0.04
CA HIS A 659 -25.80 -5.92 0.43
C HIS A 659 -24.79 -5.30 1.40
N VAL A 660 -24.59 -5.93 2.57
CA VAL A 660 -23.53 -5.58 3.50
C VAL A 660 -22.88 -6.87 4.01
N SER A 661 -21.57 -7.00 3.77
CA SER A 661 -20.80 -8.17 4.20
C SER A 661 -20.57 -8.18 5.71
N SER A 662 -20.39 -9.38 6.28
CA SER A 662 -20.09 -9.55 7.71
C SER A 662 -18.82 -8.83 8.15
N GLU A 663 -17.81 -8.74 7.28
CA GLU A 663 -16.58 -7.98 7.52
C GLU A 663 -16.84 -6.47 7.61
N VAL A 664 -17.71 -5.91 6.74
CA VAL A 664 -18.10 -4.49 6.83
C VAL A 664 -18.94 -4.22 8.07
N ILE A 665 -19.85 -5.13 8.45
CA ILE A 665 -20.61 -5.03 9.71
C ILE A 665 -19.65 -5.01 10.91
N ALA A 666 -18.65 -5.89 10.95
CA ALA A 666 -17.66 -5.92 12.03
C ALA A 666 -16.78 -4.64 12.07
N LEU A 667 -16.39 -4.10 10.92
CA LEU A 667 -15.71 -2.80 10.86
C LEU A 667 -16.61 -1.66 11.36
N TRP A 668 -17.89 -1.66 10.98
CA TRP A 668 -18.87 -0.70 11.47
C TRP A 668 -19.07 -0.79 12.99
N GLU A 669 -19.22 -2.00 13.54
CA GLU A 669 -19.38 -2.20 14.99
C GLU A 669 -18.20 -1.66 15.81
N GLN A 670 -16.98 -1.74 15.28
CA GLN A 670 -15.82 -1.09 15.90
C GLN A 670 -15.85 0.42 15.72
N THR A 671 -16.20 0.89 14.51
CA THR A 671 -16.29 2.31 14.17
C THR A 671 -17.33 3.05 15.02
N ALA A 672 -18.47 2.43 15.30
CA ALA A 672 -19.50 2.97 16.20
C ALA A 672 -19.01 3.08 17.66
N LYS A 673 -18.16 2.15 18.13
CA LYS A 673 -17.52 2.25 19.46
C LYS A 673 -16.48 3.36 19.50
N ASP A 674 -15.70 3.51 18.43
CA ASP A 674 -14.69 4.56 18.30
C ASP A 674 -15.37 5.94 18.30
N LEU A 675 -16.44 6.14 17.53
CA LEU A 675 -17.27 7.35 17.56
C LEU A 675 -17.88 7.61 18.95
N GLY A 676 -18.41 6.57 19.61
CA GLY A 676 -18.93 6.67 20.99
C GLY A 676 -17.87 7.08 22.01
N SER A 677 -16.61 6.61 21.85
CA SER A 677 -15.48 7.00 22.69
C SER A 677 -15.05 8.46 22.51
N LEU A 678 -15.35 9.06 21.36
CA LEU A 678 -15.18 10.50 21.10
C LEU A 678 -16.34 11.34 21.65
N GLY A 679 -17.30 10.71 22.33
CA GLY A 679 -18.45 11.37 22.95
C GLY A 679 -19.60 11.64 21.99
N ALA A 680 -19.64 10.99 20.81
CA ALA A 680 -20.79 11.06 19.91
C ALA A 680 -21.88 10.06 20.31
N GLU A 681 -23.14 10.43 20.09
CA GLU A 681 -24.30 9.55 20.23
C GLU A 681 -24.63 8.92 18.87
N ILE A 682 -24.79 7.60 18.84
CA ILE A 682 -25.14 6.85 17.62
C ILE A 682 -26.65 6.59 17.60
N VAL A 683 -27.34 7.12 16.58
CA VAL A 683 -28.78 6.97 16.38
C VAL A 683 -29.03 6.17 15.10
N TYR A 684 -29.48 4.92 15.21
CA TYR A 684 -29.81 4.09 14.04
C TYR A 684 -31.15 4.49 13.44
N THR A 685 -31.14 4.94 12.19
CA THR A 685 -32.31 5.50 11.50
C THR A 685 -32.62 4.78 10.19
N ASP A 686 -33.88 4.92 9.75
CA ASP A 686 -34.24 4.73 8.35
C ASP A 686 -33.69 5.93 7.53
N PHE A 687 -33.61 5.86 6.20
CA PHE A 687 -32.95 6.91 5.39
C PHE A 687 -33.77 7.42 4.19
N PRO A 688 -34.72 8.37 4.41
CA PRO A 688 -35.68 8.78 3.39
C PRO A 688 -35.04 9.42 2.15
N LEU A 689 -33.88 10.09 2.29
CA LEU A 689 -33.09 10.59 1.16
C LEU A 689 -32.86 9.55 0.06
N ILE A 690 -32.63 8.29 0.46
CA ILE A 690 -32.40 7.18 -0.46
C ILE A 690 -33.70 6.48 -0.79
N THR A 691 -34.51 6.14 0.23
CA THR A 691 -35.75 5.38 0.05
C THR A 691 -36.73 6.11 -0.87
N ASN A 692 -36.97 7.41 -0.69
CA ASN A 692 -37.88 8.18 -1.55
C ASN A 692 -37.31 8.36 -2.96
N TYR A 693 -36.00 8.56 -3.07
CA TYR A 693 -35.31 8.76 -4.35
C TYR A 693 -35.27 7.48 -5.19
N GLU A 694 -35.22 6.31 -4.57
CA GLU A 694 -35.20 5.02 -5.28
C GLU A 694 -36.59 4.37 -5.39
N ASN A 695 -37.65 5.01 -4.90
CA ASN A 695 -39.02 4.51 -4.94
C ASN A 695 -39.62 4.58 -6.37
N ASP A 696 -39.27 3.59 -7.18
CA ASP A 696 -39.74 3.42 -8.56
C ASP A 696 -41.25 3.15 -8.68
N SER A 697 -41.95 2.79 -7.59
CA SER A 697 -43.41 2.65 -7.59
C SER A 697 -44.16 3.98 -7.79
N VAL A 698 -43.50 5.13 -7.56
CA VAL A 698 -44.08 6.47 -7.74
C VAL A 698 -43.92 6.94 -9.19
N SER A 699 -42.72 6.85 -9.74
CA SER A 699 -42.39 7.44 -11.06
C SER A 699 -42.24 6.43 -12.20
N GLY A 700 -42.26 5.12 -11.91
CA GLY A 700 -41.92 4.06 -12.88
C GLY A 700 -40.43 3.98 -13.24
N GLU A 701 -39.59 4.81 -12.61
CA GLU A 701 -38.20 5.13 -12.95
C GLU A 701 -37.26 4.81 -11.79
N ALA A 702 -36.04 4.36 -12.08
CA ALA A 702 -35.06 3.93 -11.07
C ALA A 702 -34.66 5.05 -10.08
N ASN A 703 -34.76 6.30 -10.52
CA ASN A 703 -34.63 7.50 -9.73
C ASN A 703 -35.93 8.31 -9.78
N ASN A 704 -36.37 8.79 -8.63
CA ASN A 704 -37.56 9.60 -8.42
C ASN A 704 -37.15 10.96 -7.83
N VAL A 705 -37.48 12.04 -8.54
CA VAL A 705 -37.32 13.41 -8.04
C VAL A 705 -38.68 14.10 -8.11
N ASP A 706 -39.24 14.41 -6.95
CA ASP A 706 -40.57 14.97 -6.81
C ASP A 706 -40.65 16.39 -7.39
N GLY A 707 -41.71 16.67 -8.17
CA GLY A 707 -41.89 17.95 -8.86
C GLY A 707 -41.04 18.16 -10.13
N ARG A 708 -40.25 17.18 -10.60
CA ARG A 708 -39.45 17.30 -11.85
C ARG A 708 -40.29 17.35 -13.14
N PRO A 709 -39.74 17.82 -14.27
CA PRO A 709 -40.35 17.65 -15.59
C PRO A 709 -40.58 16.17 -15.95
N ALA A 710 -41.72 15.84 -16.56
CA ALA A 710 -42.10 14.45 -16.85
C ALA A 710 -41.09 13.67 -17.72
N ASN A 711 -40.38 14.36 -18.62
CA ASN A 711 -39.35 13.81 -19.50
C ASN A 711 -37.91 13.99 -18.96
N TRP A 712 -37.72 14.45 -17.71
CA TRP A 712 -36.40 14.84 -17.19
C TRP A 712 -35.32 13.76 -17.36
N ASN A 713 -35.62 12.50 -17.03
CA ASN A 713 -34.65 11.41 -17.14
C ASN A 713 -34.14 11.21 -18.59
N LEU A 714 -34.98 11.46 -19.60
CA LEU A 714 -34.60 11.37 -21.01
C LEU A 714 -33.77 12.58 -21.45
N LEU A 715 -34.14 13.79 -20.99
CA LEU A 715 -33.35 15.01 -21.25
C LEU A 715 -31.95 14.90 -20.65
N GLU A 716 -31.87 14.50 -19.37
CA GLU A 716 -30.64 14.43 -18.60
C GLU A 716 -29.67 13.35 -19.10
N ARG A 717 -30.19 12.21 -19.58
CA ARG A 717 -29.38 11.09 -20.07
C ARG A 717 -29.04 11.15 -21.57
N GLY A 718 -29.47 12.19 -22.27
CA GLY A 718 -29.26 12.38 -23.70
C GLY A 718 -28.86 13.81 -24.04
N ILE A 719 -29.84 14.69 -24.21
CA ILE A 719 -29.65 16.07 -24.69
C ILE A 719 -28.69 16.88 -23.79
N LEU A 720 -28.78 16.77 -22.45
CA LEU A 720 -27.85 17.48 -21.56
C LEU A 720 -26.40 16.99 -21.71
N ILE A 721 -26.19 15.69 -21.94
CA ILE A 721 -24.85 15.13 -22.17
C ILE A 721 -24.31 15.62 -23.50
N ALA A 722 -25.11 15.50 -24.57
CA ALA A 722 -24.73 15.95 -25.91
C ALA A 722 -24.34 17.43 -25.92
N GLN A 723 -25.15 18.28 -25.29
CA GLN A 723 -24.86 19.72 -25.19
C GLN A 723 -23.62 20.01 -24.34
N ALA A 724 -23.48 19.37 -23.17
CA ALA A 724 -22.34 19.62 -22.29
C ALA A 724 -21.01 19.16 -22.91
N TRP A 725 -21.00 18.01 -23.61
CA TRP A 725 -19.80 17.51 -24.30
C TRP A 725 -19.48 18.33 -25.54
N ASN A 726 -20.49 18.78 -26.29
CA ASN A 726 -20.27 19.66 -27.44
C ASN A 726 -19.68 21.01 -27.00
N ALA A 727 -20.27 21.64 -25.98
CA ALA A 727 -19.76 22.89 -25.43
C ALA A 727 -18.34 22.75 -24.83
N PHE A 728 -18.03 21.61 -24.18
CA PHE A 728 -16.67 21.34 -23.71
C PHE A 728 -15.67 21.21 -24.88
N LEU A 729 -16.04 20.53 -25.97
CA LEU A 729 -15.20 20.41 -27.16
C LEU A 729 -14.98 21.76 -27.84
N GLU A 730 -16.02 22.61 -27.93
CA GLU A 730 -15.94 23.95 -28.51
C GLU A 730 -15.09 24.92 -27.66
N ASP A 731 -15.17 24.83 -26.32
CA ASP A 731 -14.26 25.53 -25.40
C ASP A 731 -12.82 24.96 -25.46
N ASN A 732 -12.67 23.67 -25.72
CA ASN A 732 -11.37 23.06 -25.89
C ASN A 732 -10.73 23.42 -27.25
N ASN A 733 -11.52 23.60 -28.31
CA ASN A 733 -11.08 24.09 -29.62
C ASN A 733 -9.86 23.35 -30.21
N ASP A 734 -9.88 22.00 -30.13
CA ASP A 734 -8.88 21.17 -30.82
C ASP A 734 -9.17 21.16 -32.33
N PRO A 735 -8.19 21.44 -33.20
CA PRO A 735 -8.42 21.56 -34.65
C PRO A 735 -8.84 20.24 -35.33
N ASN A 736 -8.75 19.09 -34.64
CA ASN A 736 -9.15 17.78 -35.18
C ASN A 736 -10.54 17.34 -34.70
N ILE A 737 -10.95 17.76 -33.49
CA ILE A 737 -12.25 17.46 -32.87
C ILE A 737 -12.69 18.71 -32.09
N ASN A 738 -13.40 19.61 -32.76
CA ASN A 738 -13.89 20.86 -32.18
C ASN A 738 -15.35 20.73 -31.67
N CYS A 739 -16.11 19.77 -32.20
CA CYS A 739 -17.48 19.49 -31.78
C CYS A 739 -17.78 17.98 -31.79
N LEU A 740 -18.92 17.55 -31.25
CA LEU A 740 -19.30 16.13 -31.25
C LEU A 740 -19.46 15.55 -32.66
N ALA A 741 -19.79 16.38 -33.65
CA ALA A 741 -19.98 15.95 -35.04
C ALA A 741 -18.66 15.64 -35.77
N ASP A 742 -17.50 16.10 -35.25
CA ASP A 742 -16.19 15.78 -35.82
C ASP A 742 -15.71 14.37 -35.44
N ILE A 743 -16.36 13.75 -34.45
CA ILE A 743 -16.04 12.39 -33.99
C ILE A 743 -16.48 11.36 -35.05
N LYS A 744 -15.50 10.84 -35.79
CA LYS A 744 -15.70 9.92 -36.94
C LYS A 744 -16.47 8.64 -36.61
N ASP A 745 -16.32 8.14 -35.38
CA ASP A 745 -17.07 6.98 -34.87
C ASP A 745 -17.50 7.24 -33.42
N PRO A 746 -18.72 7.78 -33.21
CA PRO A 746 -19.22 8.07 -31.86
C PRO A 746 -19.53 6.79 -31.05
N SER A 747 -19.54 5.60 -31.65
CA SER A 747 -19.62 4.34 -30.87
C SER A 747 -18.35 4.10 -30.04
N MET A 748 -17.22 4.69 -30.46
CA MET A 748 -15.94 4.65 -29.75
C MET A 748 -15.85 5.66 -28.59
N LEU A 749 -16.91 6.44 -28.31
CA LEU A 749 -17.00 7.25 -27.08
C LEU A 749 -16.99 6.34 -25.84
N PHE A 750 -17.77 5.26 -25.85
CA PHE A 750 -17.68 4.18 -24.86
C PHE A 750 -17.89 2.82 -25.56
N PRO A 751 -16.82 2.26 -26.16
CA PRO A 751 -16.88 0.94 -26.75
C PRO A 751 -16.87 -0.14 -25.67
N LYS A 752 -17.45 -1.29 -25.97
CA LYS A 752 -17.51 -2.47 -25.10
C LYS A 752 -17.13 -3.72 -25.89
N PRO A 753 -16.63 -4.78 -25.23
CA PRO A 753 -16.35 -6.03 -25.92
C PRO A 753 -17.67 -6.76 -26.25
N PRO A 754 -17.71 -7.60 -27.30
CA PRO A 754 -18.83 -8.50 -27.53
C PRO A 754 -19.10 -9.40 -26.32
N ASP A 755 -20.38 -9.71 -26.06
CA ASP A 755 -20.84 -10.59 -24.97
C ASP A 755 -20.32 -10.21 -23.55
N TYR A 756 -20.11 -8.91 -23.29
CA TYR A 756 -19.61 -8.42 -22.00
C TYR A 756 -20.48 -8.87 -20.82
N LYS A 757 -19.93 -9.70 -19.92
CA LYS A 757 -20.70 -10.29 -18.81
C LYS A 757 -21.37 -9.26 -17.90
N PRO A 758 -20.71 -8.13 -17.53
CA PRO A 758 -21.35 -7.07 -16.74
C PRO A 758 -22.61 -6.46 -17.38
N ASP A 759 -22.72 -6.43 -18.70
CA ASP A 759 -23.90 -5.88 -19.39
C ASP A 759 -25.18 -6.69 -19.15
N ARG A 760 -25.07 -7.96 -18.71
CA ARG A 760 -26.23 -8.80 -18.35
C ARG A 760 -27.02 -8.30 -17.15
N PHE A 761 -26.41 -7.46 -16.31
CA PHE A 761 -27.04 -6.89 -15.10
C PHE A 761 -27.13 -5.36 -15.16
N LEU A 762 -26.80 -4.76 -16.31
CA LEU A 762 -26.98 -3.34 -16.52
C LEU A 762 -28.47 -3.00 -16.72
N GLU A 763 -28.91 -1.99 -16.00
CA GLU A 763 -30.29 -1.53 -16.09
C GLU A 763 -30.49 -0.72 -17.37
N VAL A 764 -31.15 -1.34 -18.36
CA VAL A 764 -31.38 -0.80 -19.73
C VAL A 764 -31.93 0.63 -19.71
N ARG A 765 -32.72 1.00 -18.70
CA ARG A 765 -33.32 2.34 -18.54
C ARG A 765 -32.30 3.47 -18.26
N ASN A 766 -31.06 3.12 -17.92
CA ASN A 766 -30.00 4.08 -17.60
C ASN A 766 -28.94 4.22 -18.73
N TRP A 767 -29.14 3.58 -19.88
CA TRP A 767 -28.19 3.56 -21.00
C TRP A 767 -28.11 4.93 -21.72
N ILE A 768 -26.89 5.43 -21.93
CA ILE A 768 -26.59 6.56 -22.81
C ILE A 768 -26.38 6.05 -24.25
N ASP A 769 -27.08 6.62 -25.22
CA ASP A 769 -26.92 6.31 -26.64
C ASP A 769 -25.74 7.09 -27.24
N TYR A 770 -24.51 6.65 -26.94
CA TYR A 770 -23.29 7.31 -27.42
C TYR A 770 -23.22 7.50 -28.95
N PRO A 771 -23.59 6.51 -29.79
CA PRO A 771 -23.72 6.69 -31.24
C PRO A 771 -24.70 7.81 -31.65
N GLY A 772 -25.79 7.98 -30.89
CA GLY A 772 -26.81 8.98 -31.15
C GLY A 772 -26.46 10.41 -30.69
N LEU A 773 -25.57 10.58 -29.70
CA LEU A 773 -25.31 11.87 -29.06
C LEU A 773 -25.03 13.05 -30.01
N PRO A 774 -24.21 12.93 -31.08
CA PRO A 774 -23.98 14.06 -32.00
C PRO A 774 -25.26 14.56 -32.69
N ASN A 775 -26.25 13.69 -32.91
CA ASN A 775 -27.56 14.06 -33.47
C ASN A 775 -28.52 14.66 -32.44
N MET A 776 -28.15 14.67 -31.14
CA MET A 776 -28.96 15.24 -30.05
C MET A 776 -28.53 16.68 -29.68
N VAL A 777 -27.46 17.20 -30.27
CA VAL A 777 -27.03 18.60 -30.11
C VAL A 777 -28.09 19.52 -30.74
N GLN A 778 -28.48 20.58 -30.04
CA GLN A 778 -29.54 21.51 -30.45
C GLN A 778 -29.01 22.94 -30.53
N ASN A 779 -29.65 23.78 -31.33
CA ASN A 779 -29.33 25.22 -31.38
C ASN A 779 -29.83 25.92 -30.10
N GLY A 780 -28.92 26.52 -29.32
CA GLY A 780 -29.24 27.30 -28.11
C GLY A 780 -28.26 27.03 -26.96
N SER A 781 -28.45 27.69 -25.82
CA SER A 781 -27.65 27.41 -24.63
C SER A 781 -28.16 26.18 -23.88
N ILE A 782 -27.26 25.46 -23.22
CA ILE A 782 -27.61 24.39 -22.26
C ILE A 782 -28.50 24.90 -21.11
N HIS A 783 -28.42 26.19 -20.80
CA HIS A 783 -29.23 26.87 -19.79
C HIS A 783 -30.69 27.12 -20.21
N ASP A 784 -30.97 27.15 -21.51
CA ASP A 784 -32.31 27.46 -22.05
C ASP A 784 -33.20 26.21 -22.23
N ILE A 785 -32.70 25.03 -21.85
CA ILE A 785 -33.38 23.75 -22.07
C ILE A 785 -34.67 23.65 -21.27
N GLN A 786 -35.77 23.34 -21.95
CA GLN A 786 -37.11 23.33 -21.36
C GLN A 786 -37.20 22.43 -20.13
N GLY A 787 -37.65 23.01 -19.01
CA GLY A 787 -37.80 22.31 -17.73
C GLY A 787 -36.59 22.40 -16.80
N MET A 788 -35.48 23.02 -17.20
CA MET A 788 -34.27 23.15 -16.37
C MET A 788 -34.56 23.83 -15.03
N GLU A 789 -35.27 24.97 -15.03
CA GLU A 789 -35.67 25.68 -13.80
C GLU A 789 -36.44 24.79 -12.83
N GLN A 790 -37.40 24.02 -13.35
CA GLN A 790 -38.24 23.12 -12.57
C GLN A 790 -37.41 21.98 -11.99
N ALA A 791 -36.52 21.37 -12.78
CA ALA A 791 -35.67 20.27 -12.35
C ALA A 791 -34.68 20.69 -11.25
N LEU A 792 -34.00 21.83 -11.42
CA LEU A 792 -33.06 22.34 -10.43
C LEU A 792 -33.78 22.66 -9.10
N LYS A 793 -34.94 23.34 -9.16
CA LYS A 793 -35.74 23.62 -7.95
C LYS A 793 -36.26 22.33 -7.27
N ALA A 794 -36.65 21.32 -8.05
CA ALA A 794 -37.09 20.02 -7.54
C ALA A 794 -35.97 19.27 -6.79
N LEU A 795 -34.75 19.26 -7.34
CA LEU A 795 -33.59 18.62 -6.70
C LEU A 795 -33.25 19.27 -5.35
N GLU A 796 -33.21 20.59 -5.29
CA GLU A 796 -32.93 21.33 -4.05
C GLU A 796 -34.05 21.14 -3.01
N ALA A 797 -35.32 21.16 -3.45
CA ALA A 797 -36.47 20.94 -2.57
C ALA A 797 -36.50 19.52 -1.96
N GLN A 798 -36.12 18.50 -2.74
CA GLN A 798 -36.05 17.12 -2.25
C GLN A 798 -34.86 16.91 -1.31
N ARG A 799 -33.67 17.47 -1.59
CA ARG A 799 -32.56 17.46 -0.62
C ARG A 799 -33.02 18.06 0.71
N LYS A 800 -33.64 19.25 0.66
CA LYS A 800 -34.07 19.97 1.85
C LYS A 800 -35.04 19.12 2.68
N ARG A 801 -36.10 18.57 2.09
CA ARG A 801 -37.05 17.71 2.81
C ARG A 801 -36.42 16.43 3.36
N ASP A 802 -35.80 15.66 2.47
CA ASP A 802 -35.53 14.24 2.71
C ASP A 802 -34.16 14.01 3.39
N LEU A 803 -33.34 15.07 3.50
CA LEU A 803 -32.15 15.11 4.35
C LEU A 803 -32.20 16.23 5.41
N GLU A 804 -32.33 17.50 5.02
CA GLU A 804 -32.04 18.62 5.93
C GLU A 804 -33.11 18.78 7.03
N ASP A 805 -34.38 18.83 6.63
CA ASP A 805 -35.54 18.90 7.53
C ASP A 805 -35.73 17.59 8.30
N TRP A 806 -35.37 16.45 7.69
CA TRP A 806 -35.33 15.16 8.37
C TRP A 806 -34.24 15.10 9.45
N MET A 807 -33.04 15.63 9.19
CA MET A 807 -31.97 15.74 10.19
C MET A 807 -32.40 16.66 11.34
N ASP A 808 -33.00 17.81 11.06
CA ASP A 808 -33.52 18.72 12.10
C ASP A 808 -34.59 18.05 12.96
N LYS A 809 -35.56 17.36 12.32
CA LYS A 809 -36.63 16.64 13.02
C LYS A 809 -36.13 15.52 13.94
N ASN A 810 -34.99 14.90 13.63
CA ASN A 810 -34.39 13.82 14.42
C ASN A 810 -33.23 14.30 15.32
N GLU A 811 -32.99 15.61 15.37
CA GLU A 811 -31.90 16.25 16.11
C GLU A 811 -30.51 15.67 15.75
N LEU A 812 -30.23 15.52 14.45
CA LEU A 812 -28.98 14.94 13.94
C LEU A 812 -28.00 16.03 13.48
N ASP A 813 -26.76 15.97 13.96
CA ASP A 813 -25.66 16.85 13.50
C ASP A 813 -25.09 16.40 12.15
N VAL A 814 -25.02 15.08 11.93
CA VAL A 814 -24.37 14.45 10.78
C VAL A 814 -24.95 13.05 10.54
N VAL A 815 -24.89 12.57 9.30
CA VAL A 815 -25.20 11.18 8.94
C VAL A 815 -23.88 10.45 8.67
N ALA A 816 -23.69 9.24 9.18
CA ALA A 816 -22.48 8.45 8.92
C ALA A 816 -22.76 6.98 8.62
N PHE A 817 -22.03 6.41 7.67
CA PHE A 817 -22.20 5.02 7.21
C PHE A 817 -20.94 4.47 6.53
N PRO A 818 -20.75 3.14 6.46
CA PRO A 818 -19.73 2.53 5.61
C PRO A 818 -19.86 2.98 4.16
N ALA A 819 -18.76 3.36 3.51
CA ALA A 819 -18.75 3.83 2.13
C ALA A 819 -19.11 2.72 1.12
N GLN A 820 -18.85 1.46 1.45
CA GLN A 820 -19.21 0.26 0.68
C GLN A 820 -19.83 -0.78 1.61
N GLY A 821 -20.69 -1.64 1.09
CA GLY A 821 -21.20 -2.84 1.78
C GLY A 821 -20.31 -4.09 1.57
N ASP A 822 -19.68 -4.22 0.41
CA ASP A 822 -18.58 -5.14 0.12
C ASP A 822 -17.76 -4.62 -1.08
N VAL A 823 -16.71 -5.33 -1.48
CA VAL A 823 -15.82 -4.98 -2.59
C VAL A 823 -16.01 -5.94 -3.77
N GLY A 824 -16.06 -5.40 -4.99
CA GLY A 824 -16.15 -6.17 -6.22
C GLY A 824 -14.86 -6.90 -6.60
N LEU A 825 -15.00 -7.98 -7.37
CA LEU A 825 -13.92 -8.90 -7.75
C LEU A 825 -13.25 -8.48 -9.07
N ALA A 826 -11.93 -8.64 -9.17
CA ALA A 826 -11.15 -8.13 -10.30
C ALA A 826 -11.38 -8.89 -11.61
N ASP A 827 -11.79 -10.16 -11.54
CA ASP A 827 -11.99 -11.09 -12.65
C ASP A 827 -13.42 -11.09 -13.23
N LEU A 828 -14.30 -10.18 -12.77
CA LEU A 828 -15.72 -10.18 -13.12
C LEU A 828 -16.03 -10.16 -14.63
N GLU A 829 -15.14 -9.62 -15.46
CA GLU A 829 -15.35 -9.57 -16.91
C GLU A 829 -15.23 -10.98 -17.56
N PHE A 830 -14.58 -11.90 -16.84
CA PHE A 830 -14.36 -13.30 -17.22
C PHE A 830 -15.26 -14.25 -16.43
N ASP A 831 -15.61 -13.93 -15.18
CA ASP A 831 -16.44 -14.77 -14.32
C ASP A 831 -17.82 -14.18 -13.98
N ILE A 832 -18.86 -15.03 -14.05
CA ILE A 832 -20.26 -14.62 -13.89
C ILE A 832 -20.69 -14.51 -12.42
N ASP A 833 -20.09 -15.27 -11.51
CA ASP A 833 -20.39 -15.17 -10.08
C ASP A 833 -19.75 -13.90 -9.50
N SER A 834 -18.51 -13.62 -9.89
CA SER A 834 -17.81 -12.34 -9.67
C SER A 834 -18.56 -11.15 -10.26
N THR A 835 -19.18 -11.28 -11.45
CA THR A 835 -20.10 -10.27 -11.99
C THR A 835 -21.29 -10.07 -11.06
N THR A 836 -21.97 -11.17 -10.70
CA THR A 836 -23.19 -11.17 -9.90
C THR A 836 -22.97 -10.55 -8.52
N HIS A 837 -21.82 -10.82 -7.89
CA HIS A 837 -21.39 -10.16 -6.64
C HIS A 837 -21.11 -8.67 -6.83
N SER A 838 -20.27 -8.32 -7.81
CA SER A 838 -19.79 -6.94 -8.02
C SER A 838 -20.90 -5.97 -8.45
N LEU A 839 -22.03 -6.48 -8.94
CA LEU A 839 -23.18 -5.70 -9.41
C LEU A 839 -24.37 -5.66 -8.41
N GLN A 840 -24.18 -6.12 -7.17
CA GLN A 840 -25.17 -5.95 -6.10
C GLN A 840 -25.27 -4.50 -5.63
N ASN A 841 -26.45 -4.11 -5.12
CA ASN A 841 -26.62 -2.82 -4.45
C ASN A 841 -25.74 -2.76 -3.19
N GLY A 842 -25.00 -1.67 -2.99
CA GLY A 842 -23.96 -1.57 -1.94
C GLY A 842 -22.57 -2.11 -2.33
N VAL A 843 -22.43 -2.67 -3.54
CA VAL A 843 -21.12 -3.12 -4.10
C VAL A 843 -20.84 -2.46 -5.46
N LYS A 844 -21.86 -2.27 -6.30
CA LYS A 844 -21.75 -1.64 -7.63
C LYS A 844 -21.49 -0.13 -7.59
N TYR A 845 -21.91 0.51 -6.50
CA TYR A 845 -21.75 1.92 -6.17
C TYR A 845 -21.41 2.01 -4.68
N SER A 846 -20.79 3.11 -4.25
CA SER A 846 -20.79 3.45 -2.82
C SER A 846 -22.20 3.65 -2.30
N ASN A 847 -22.38 3.32 -1.03
CA ASN A 847 -23.62 3.57 -0.30
C ASN A 847 -24.09 5.03 -0.47
N GLY A 848 -25.39 5.20 -0.61
CA GLY A 848 -26.05 6.43 -1.06
C GLY A 848 -26.29 6.52 -2.58
N ASN A 849 -25.73 5.61 -3.38
CA ASN A 849 -25.99 5.48 -4.82
C ASN A 849 -25.94 6.84 -5.56
N ARG A 850 -26.90 7.14 -6.44
CA ARG A 850 -26.97 8.41 -7.21
C ARG A 850 -27.55 9.57 -6.40
N ALA A 851 -28.35 9.30 -5.37
CA ALA A 851 -29.09 10.32 -4.61
C ALA A 851 -28.17 11.39 -4.01
N ILE A 852 -27.06 10.98 -3.38
CA ILE A 852 -26.09 11.89 -2.72
C ILE A 852 -25.60 12.98 -3.68
N ARG A 853 -25.18 12.63 -4.90
CA ARG A 853 -24.65 13.59 -5.88
C ARG A 853 -25.75 14.40 -6.57
N HIS A 854 -26.80 13.73 -7.05
CA HIS A 854 -27.88 14.39 -7.79
C HIS A 854 -28.58 15.46 -6.94
N LEU A 855 -28.76 15.18 -5.65
CA LEU A 855 -29.35 16.10 -4.68
C LEU A 855 -28.33 17.08 -4.07
N GLY A 856 -27.02 16.94 -4.33
CA GLY A 856 -25.99 17.89 -3.91
C GLY A 856 -25.57 17.79 -2.44
N VAL A 857 -25.54 16.59 -1.87
CA VAL A 857 -25.25 16.33 -0.45
C VAL A 857 -23.74 16.23 -0.21
N PRO A 858 -23.09 17.19 0.47
CA PRO A 858 -21.65 17.14 0.72
C PRO A 858 -21.26 15.94 1.59
N THR A 859 -20.07 15.40 1.34
CA THR A 859 -19.53 14.30 2.15
C THR A 859 -18.02 14.39 2.37
N VAL A 860 -17.55 13.85 3.49
CA VAL A 860 -16.13 13.50 3.69
C VAL A 860 -16.03 12.01 3.99
N SER A 861 -15.19 11.29 3.25
CA SER A 861 -14.96 9.85 3.37
C SER A 861 -13.54 9.62 3.90
N VAL A 862 -13.41 8.90 5.01
CA VAL A 862 -12.13 8.63 5.70
C VAL A 862 -11.98 7.15 6.06
N PRO A 863 -10.76 6.59 6.13
CA PRO A 863 -10.55 5.17 6.44
C PRO A 863 -11.18 4.75 7.77
N MET A 864 -11.99 3.69 7.79
CA MET A 864 -12.52 3.09 9.02
C MET A 864 -11.84 1.75 9.38
N GLY A 865 -11.23 1.08 8.40
CA GLY A 865 -10.36 -0.07 8.63
C GLY A 865 -10.16 -0.93 7.39
N VAL A 866 -9.64 -2.15 7.62
CA VAL A 866 -9.34 -3.14 6.58
C VAL A 866 -10.07 -4.45 6.89
N MET A 867 -10.77 -4.98 5.88
CA MET A 867 -11.54 -6.21 5.95
C MET A 867 -10.63 -7.40 6.30
N SER A 868 -11.04 -8.19 7.29
CA SER A 868 -10.16 -9.16 7.95
C SER A 868 -9.73 -10.33 7.06
N GLU A 869 -10.56 -10.74 6.12
CA GLU A 869 -10.29 -11.84 5.18
C GLU A 869 -9.90 -11.30 3.81
N LYS A 870 -10.69 -10.37 3.25
CA LYS A 870 -10.43 -9.80 1.91
C LYS A 870 -9.17 -8.94 1.83
N LYS A 871 -8.70 -8.39 2.96
CA LYS A 871 -7.58 -7.43 3.04
C LYS A 871 -7.77 -6.14 2.23
N MET A 872 -9.02 -5.83 1.87
CA MET A 872 -9.39 -4.57 1.24
C MET A 872 -9.80 -3.54 2.30
N PRO A 873 -9.45 -2.25 2.14
CA PRO A 873 -9.92 -1.21 3.02
C PRO A 873 -11.38 -0.82 2.76
N VAL A 874 -12.01 -0.23 3.77
CA VAL A 874 -13.30 0.45 3.64
C VAL A 874 -13.26 1.75 4.46
N ASN A 875 -13.86 2.81 3.91
CA ASN A 875 -14.02 4.10 4.58
C ASN A 875 -15.37 4.20 5.32
N ILE A 876 -15.43 5.07 6.32
CA ILE A 876 -16.69 5.69 6.77
C ILE A 876 -16.92 6.96 5.95
N THR A 877 -18.15 7.18 5.49
CA THR A 877 -18.60 8.43 4.86
C THR A 877 -19.41 9.22 5.88
N PHE A 878 -19.00 10.44 6.17
CA PHE A 878 -19.81 11.47 6.83
C PHE A 878 -20.53 12.28 5.75
N ALA A 879 -21.85 12.44 5.88
CA ALA A 879 -22.70 13.22 4.99
C ALA A 879 -23.55 14.21 5.80
N GLY A 880 -23.86 15.37 5.24
CA GLY A 880 -24.60 16.41 5.96
C GLY A 880 -25.33 17.39 5.05
N LYS A 881 -25.91 18.41 5.67
CA LYS A 881 -26.65 19.47 4.98
C LYS A 881 -25.77 20.22 4.00
N ALA A 882 -26.35 20.71 2.90
CA ALA A 882 -25.59 21.49 1.93
C ALA A 882 -24.99 22.75 2.56
N TYR A 883 -23.79 23.10 2.11
CA TYR A 883 -22.99 24.25 2.56
C TYR A 883 -22.65 24.24 4.06
N LYS A 884 -22.63 23.05 4.68
CA LYS A 884 -22.10 22.78 6.04
C LYS A 884 -20.82 21.93 6.02
N ASP A 885 -20.16 21.88 4.86
CA ASP A 885 -18.95 21.12 4.55
C ASP A 885 -17.83 21.27 5.59
N THR A 886 -17.63 22.47 6.14
CA THR A 886 -16.62 22.74 7.17
C THR A 886 -16.82 21.89 8.42
N LYS A 887 -18.07 21.60 8.82
CA LYS A 887 -18.36 20.71 9.95
C LYS A 887 -18.10 19.24 9.61
N LEU A 888 -18.33 18.82 8.36
CA LEU A 888 -17.97 17.46 7.94
C LEU A 888 -16.45 17.25 7.96
N LEU A 889 -15.67 18.27 7.59
CA LEU A 889 -14.20 18.26 7.67
C LEU A 889 -13.71 18.23 9.13
N GLU A 890 -14.28 19.04 10.03
CA GLU A 890 -14.01 18.96 11.48
C GLU A 890 -14.31 17.56 12.06
N TYR A 891 -15.47 16.97 11.72
CA TYR A 891 -15.86 15.64 12.19
C TYR A 891 -14.94 14.52 11.66
N ALA A 892 -14.58 14.60 10.38
CA ALA A 892 -13.62 13.68 9.75
C ALA A 892 -12.24 13.80 10.39
N TYR A 893 -11.77 15.02 10.68
CA TYR A 893 -10.49 15.27 11.35
C TYR A 893 -10.46 14.68 12.77
N ALA A 894 -11.51 14.89 13.55
CA ALA A 894 -11.64 14.31 14.90
C ALA A 894 -11.59 12.78 14.86
N PHE A 895 -12.34 12.15 13.95
CA PHE A 895 -12.36 10.70 13.79
C PHE A 895 -11.00 10.15 13.36
N GLU A 896 -10.39 10.70 12.31
CA GLU A 896 -9.10 10.20 11.80
C GLU A 896 -7.98 10.40 12.83
N SER A 897 -7.88 11.58 13.44
CA SER A 897 -6.85 11.92 14.43
C SER A 897 -6.83 10.95 15.60
N ALA A 898 -8.00 10.50 16.05
CA ALA A 898 -8.15 9.55 17.13
C ALA A 898 -7.93 8.08 16.71
N THR A 899 -8.34 7.70 15.50
CA THR A 899 -8.44 6.28 15.11
C THR A 899 -7.32 5.79 14.20
N LYS A 900 -6.76 6.66 13.34
CA LYS A 900 -5.63 6.40 12.43
C LYS A 900 -5.70 5.06 11.70
N LYS A 901 -6.87 4.76 11.12
CA LYS A 901 -7.19 3.44 10.53
C LYS A 901 -6.52 3.15 9.18
N ARG A 902 -5.91 4.13 8.53
CA ARG A 902 -5.17 3.93 7.28
C ARG A 902 -4.00 2.95 7.52
N ILE A 903 -3.85 1.98 6.63
CA ILE A 903 -2.70 1.09 6.56
C ILE A 903 -2.12 1.22 5.14
N PRO A 904 -0.80 1.39 4.95
CA PRO A 904 -0.21 1.48 3.60
C PRO A 904 -0.45 0.19 2.80
N PRO A 905 -0.60 0.26 1.46
CA PRO A 905 -0.95 -0.92 0.68
C PRO A 905 0.19 -1.96 0.66
N PRO A 906 -0.08 -3.24 0.96
CA PRO A 906 0.95 -4.27 1.05
C PRO A 906 1.61 -4.64 -0.29
N LEU A 907 1.01 -4.33 -1.44
CA LEU A 907 1.60 -4.59 -2.75
C LEU A 907 2.55 -3.48 -3.21
N THR A 908 2.58 -2.33 -2.54
CA THR A 908 3.44 -1.18 -2.87
C THR A 908 4.35 -0.76 -1.71
N PRO A 909 5.20 -1.67 -1.18
CA PRO A 909 6.11 -1.36 -0.06
C PRO A 909 7.11 -0.22 -0.39
N ALA A 910 7.93 0.17 0.58
CA ALA A 910 9.01 1.11 0.33
C ALA A 910 10.14 0.49 -0.50
N LEU A 911 10.60 1.23 -1.51
CA LEU A 911 11.78 0.95 -2.32
C LEU A 911 13.02 1.62 -1.72
N PRO A 912 14.24 1.15 -2.04
CA PRO A 912 15.48 1.86 -1.70
C PRO A 912 15.53 3.28 -2.29
N THR A 913 14.92 3.47 -3.47
CA THR A 913 14.80 4.76 -4.18
C THR A 913 13.80 5.73 -3.54
N ASP A 914 12.99 5.30 -2.58
CA ASP A 914 12.07 6.16 -1.84
C ASP A 914 12.73 6.94 -0.71
N ILE A 915 13.96 6.58 -0.35
CA ILE A 915 14.74 7.22 0.72
C ILE A 915 15.76 8.16 0.08
N ILE A 916 15.53 9.46 0.25
CA ILE A 916 16.39 10.53 -0.21
C ILE A 916 17.34 10.88 0.94
N ALA A 917 18.62 10.54 0.77
CA ALA A 917 19.67 11.02 1.65
C ALA A 917 19.99 12.49 1.35
N HIS A 918 20.44 13.22 2.38
CA HIS A 918 20.65 14.67 2.40
C HIS A 918 21.05 15.28 1.04
N ALA A 919 20.18 16.15 0.52
CA ALA A 919 20.53 17.06 -0.54
C ALA A 919 21.70 17.95 -0.10
N LEU A 920 22.67 18.12 -0.99
CA LEU A 920 23.69 19.15 -0.86
C LEU A 920 23.16 20.43 -1.51
N PRO A 921 23.47 21.63 -0.97
CA PRO A 921 22.86 22.87 -1.41
C PRO A 921 23.14 23.14 -2.90
N LEU A 922 22.08 23.53 -3.61
CA LEU A 922 22.13 23.97 -5.00
C LEU A 922 22.62 25.43 -5.07
N PRO A 923 23.53 25.79 -6.00
CA PRO A 923 23.93 27.17 -6.22
C PRO A 923 22.85 28.00 -6.90
N THR A 924 23.03 29.32 -6.87
CA THR A 924 22.03 30.33 -7.25
C THR A 924 21.94 30.69 -8.74
N GLU A 925 22.70 30.03 -9.62
CA GLU A 925 22.69 30.31 -11.06
C GLU A 925 22.00 29.22 -11.89
N ASP A 926 20.98 29.61 -12.66
CA ASP A 926 20.40 28.82 -13.75
C ASP A 926 21.40 28.73 -14.92
N LYS A 927 22.32 27.76 -14.85
CA LYS A 927 23.16 27.32 -15.97
C LYS A 927 22.94 25.83 -16.21
N HIS A 928 22.36 25.52 -17.35
CA HIS A 928 22.15 24.17 -17.84
C HIS A 928 23.47 23.39 -17.96
N ILE A 929 23.43 22.11 -17.59
CA ILE A 929 24.57 21.18 -17.66
C ILE A 929 24.41 20.27 -18.89
N ILE A 930 23.19 19.83 -19.18
CA ILE A 930 22.85 18.79 -20.17
C ILE A 930 22.36 19.42 -21.48
N GLU A 931 23.27 19.61 -22.44
CA GLU A 931 22.91 20.09 -23.79
C GLU A 931 21.93 19.14 -24.50
N SER A 932 22.18 17.83 -24.45
CA SER A 932 21.34 16.83 -25.10
C SER A 932 21.50 15.44 -24.53
N VAL A 933 20.43 14.66 -24.59
CA VAL A 933 20.44 13.20 -24.37
C VAL A 933 19.62 12.53 -25.47
N THR A 934 20.21 11.55 -26.14
CA THR A 934 19.55 10.67 -27.11
C THR A 934 19.54 9.25 -26.58
N ALA A 935 18.37 8.61 -26.60
CA ALA A 935 18.18 7.20 -26.31
C ALA A 935 17.69 6.49 -27.57
N VAL A 936 18.41 5.45 -28.01
CA VAL A 936 18.09 4.63 -29.17
C VAL A 936 17.81 3.20 -28.71
N VAL A 937 16.54 2.81 -28.71
CA VAL A 937 16.12 1.42 -28.47
C VAL A 937 16.10 0.66 -29.78
N LYS A 938 16.88 -0.42 -29.84
CA LYS A 938 16.85 -1.41 -30.91
C LYS A 938 16.32 -2.72 -30.35
N SER A 939 15.16 -3.15 -30.83
CA SER A 939 14.68 -4.51 -30.60
C SER A 939 15.71 -5.49 -31.16
N LEU A 940 16.16 -6.45 -30.35
CA LEU A 940 16.96 -7.58 -30.81
C LEU A 940 16.03 -8.51 -31.60
N GLY A 941 15.92 -8.19 -32.90
CA GLY A 941 15.04 -8.89 -33.81
C GLY A 941 15.51 -10.32 -34.07
N ASP A 942 14.71 -11.28 -33.61
CA ASP A 942 14.39 -12.44 -34.43
C ASP A 942 13.08 -13.08 -33.95
N SER A 943 12.39 -13.79 -34.84
CA SER A 943 11.07 -14.42 -34.57
C SER A 943 11.11 -15.59 -33.57
N ASN A 944 12.23 -15.78 -32.88
CA ASN A 944 12.48 -16.78 -31.83
C ASN A 944 13.07 -16.14 -30.55
N ASN A 945 12.91 -14.84 -30.31
CA ASN A 945 13.46 -14.18 -29.11
C ASN A 945 12.65 -14.57 -27.84
N VAL A 946 13.02 -15.71 -27.24
CA VAL A 946 12.38 -16.30 -26.03
C VAL A 946 12.47 -15.40 -24.79
N ASN A 947 13.38 -14.41 -24.77
CA ASN A 947 13.76 -13.68 -23.54
C ASN A 947 13.24 -12.23 -23.42
N ASN A 948 12.59 -11.65 -24.45
CA ASN A 948 12.14 -10.24 -24.43
C ASN A 948 13.30 -9.21 -24.17
N GLU A 949 14.53 -9.51 -24.60
CA GLU A 949 15.68 -8.61 -24.42
C GLU A 949 15.69 -7.47 -25.47
N LEU A 950 15.85 -6.24 -24.98
CA LEU A 950 16.04 -5.02 -25.77
C LEU A 950 17.51 -4.57 -25.70
N SER A 951 18.08 -4.11 -26.81
CA SER A 951 19.35 -3.38 -26.80
C SER A 951 19.06 -1.88 -26.75
N LEU A 952 19.44 -1.22 -25.67
CA LEU A 952 19.41 0.22 -25.55
C LEU A 952 20.83 0.76 -25.78
N SER A 953 20.95 1.76 -26.65
CA SER A 953 22.12 2.62 -26.76
C SER A 953 21.74 4.03 -26.30
N MET A 954 22.60 4.67 -25.53
CA MET A 954 22.40 6.06 -25.10
C MET A 954 23.65 6.88 -25.38
N ASP A 955 23.42 8.10 -25.85
CA ASP A 955 24.42 9.11 -26.15
C ASP A 955 23.99 10.43 -25.51
N GLY A 956 24.92 11.26 -25.05
CA GLY A 956 24.59 12.59 -24.53
C GLY A 956 25.75 13.56 -24.61
N THR A 957 25.41 14.85 -24.56
CA THR A 957 26.36 15.96 -24.56
C THR A 957 26.07 16.93 -23.41
N LEU A 958 27.12 17.45 -22.80
CA LEU A 958 27.12 18.40 -21.69
C LEU A 958 27.82 19.70 -22.14
N TYR A 959 27.28 20.87 -21.77
CA TYR A 959 27.82 22.17 -22.22
C TYR A 959 29.22 22.46 -21.65
N GLU A 960 29.43 22.16 -20.36
CA GLU A 960 30.67 22.46 -19.62
C GLU A 960 31.00 21.31 -18.65
N PRO A 961 31.76 20.29 -19.08
CA PRO A 961 32.21 19.21 -18.20
C PRO A 961 33.26 19.75 -17.21
N ALA A 962 32.93 19.76 -15.92
CA ALA A 962 33.91 19.94 -14.85
C ALA A 962 34.61 18.61 -14.54
N SER A 963 35.81 18.66 -13.94
CA SER A 963 36.62 17.48 -13.61
C SER A 963 35.98 16.49 -12.63
N GLU A 964 34.84 16.83 -12.03
CA GLU A 964 34.09 15.99 -11.08
C GLU A 964 32.58 16.04 -11.37
N THR A 965 32.19 15.57 -12.57
CA THR A 965 30.78 15.46 -12.99
C THR A 965 30.30 14.00 -12.90
N LEU A 966 29.30 13.72 -12.06
CA LEU A 966 28.69 12.40 -11.88
C LEU A 966 27.42 12.26 -12.75
N LEU A 967 27.40 11.28 -13.65
CA LEU A 967 26.18 10.83 -14.35
C LEU A 967 25.60 9.62 -13.61
N GLN A 968 24.27 9.61 -13.42
CA GLN A 968 23.49 8.43 -13.10
C GLN A 968 22.35 8.29 -14.11
N VAL A 969 22.12 7.08 -14.62
CA VAL A 969 20.96 6.77 -15.47
C VAL A 969 20.13 5.69 -14.81
N PHE A 970 18.86 6.01 -14.59
CA PHE A 970 17.82 5.08 -14.17
C PHE A 970 17.03 4.65 -15.40
N LEU A 971 16.65 3.38 -15.42
CA LEU A 971 15.88 2.76 -16.48
C LEU A 971 14.83 1.89 -15.79
N ASP A 972 13.57 2.24 -16.02
CA ASP A 972 12.46 1.97 -15.10
C ASP A 972 12.84 2.31 -13.64
N ASP A 973 12.94 1.33 -12.73
CA ASP A 973 13.33 1.53 -11.33
C ASP A 973 14.79 1.16 -11.02
N HIS A 974 15.59 0.82 -12.03
CA HIS A 974 16.95 0.31 -11.88
C HIS A 974 18.00 1.34 -12.30
N VAL A 975 19.00 1.58 -11.45
CA VAL A 975 20.23 2.30 -11.87
C VAL A 975 21.00 1.38 -12.80
N VAL A 976 21.07 1.75 -14.09
CA VAL A 976 21.74 0.96 -15.14
C VAL A 976 23.12 1.49 -15.50
N HIS A 977 23.39 2.76 -15.20
CA HIS A 977 24.70 3.36 -15.42
C HIS A 977 25.02 4.36 -14.31
N THR A 978 26.27 4.38 -13.87
CA THR A 978 26.85 5.46 -13.06
C THR A 978 28.31 5.63 -13.43
N SER A 979 28.72 6.85 -13.73
CA SER A 979 30.10 7.17 -14.13
C SER A 979 30.48 8.59 -13.74
N VAL A 980 31.78 8.83 -13.55
CA VAL A 980 32.34 10.19 -13.53
C VAL A 980 32.73 10.54 -14.96
N ILE A 981 32.22 11.66 -15.46
CA ILE A 981 32.44 12.13 -16.83
C ILE A 981 33.38 13.33 -16.79
N GLU A 982 34.47 13.21 -17.53
CA GLU A 982 35.47 14.26 -17.75
C GLU A 982 35.39 14.87 -19.16
N SER A 983 34.61 14.25 -20.07
CA SER A 983 34.43 14.66 -21.46
C SER A 983 33.03 15.24 -21.72
N ALA A 984 32.92 16.23 -22.61
CA ALA A 984 31.62 16.83 -22.94
C ALA A 984 30.62 15.83 -23.53
N LYS A 985 31.09 14.72 -24.13
CA LYS A 985 30.26 13.65 -24.68
C LYS A 985 30.43 12.37 -23.89
N TRP A 986 29.34 11.61 -23.79
CA TRP A 986 29.30 10.28 -23.19
C TRP A 986 28.38 9.36 -24.01
N SER A 987 28.66 8.06 -23.98
CA SER A 987 27.75 7.05 -24.51
C SER A 987 27.95 5.69 -23.84
N PHE A 988 26.90 4.88 -23.82
CA PHE A 988 26.95 3.48 -23.38
C PHE A 988 25.84 2.67 -24.06
N SER A 989 25.97 1.35 -24.04
CA SER A 989 24.91 0.42 -24.48
C SER A 989 24.67 -0.66 -23.42
N ILE A 990 23.43 -1.13 -23.29
CA ILE A 990 23.01 -2.15 -22.32
C ILE A 990 21.98 -3.10 -22.93
N SER A 991 22.00 -4.38 -22.54
CA SER A 991 20.87 -5.30 -22.76
C SER A 991 19.91 -5.24 -21.57
N TYR A 992 18.63 -5.05 -21.84
CA TYR A 992 17.58 -4.97 -20.82
C TYR A 992 16.46 -5.97 -21.09
N ALA A 993 16.19 -6.86 -20.13
CA ALA A 993 15.10 -7.82 -20.21
C ALA A 993 13.77 -7.14 -19.83
N LEU A 994 12.95 -6.84 -20.85
CA LEU A 994 11.73 -6.04 -20.67
C LEU A 994 10.66 -6.81 -19.88
N LYS A 995 10.34 -6.30 -18.68
CA LYS A 995 9.23 -6.77 -17.86
C LYS A 995 8.05 -5.80 -17.97
N ARG A 996 6.98 -6.26 -18.61
CA ARG A 996 5.68 -5.58 -18.67
C ARG A 996 4.60 -6.65 -18.53
N PRO A 997 3.61 -6.47 -17.63
CA PRO A 997 2.48 -7.37 -17.53
C PRO A 997 1.54 -7.15 -18.71
N GLU A 998 0.67 -8.13 -18.97
CA GLU A 998 -0.41 -7.96 -19.94
C GLU A 998 -1.48 -7.03 -19.34
N ILE A 999 -1.71 -5.89 -19.99
CA ILE A 999 -2.79 -4.97 -19.66
C ILE A 999 -3.83 -5.07 -20.78
N LEU A 1000 -5.07 -5.38 -20.43
CA LEU A 1000 -6.15 -5.48 -21.42
C LEU A 1000 -6.79 -4.11 -21.70
N GLY A 1001 -7.30 -3.94 -22.92
CA GLY A 1001 -8.06 -2.78 -23.36
C GLY A 1001 -9.57 -2.94 -23.20
N TRP A 1002 -10.33 -1.99 -23.75
CA TRP A 1002 -11.80 -1.99 -23.75
C TRP A 1002 -12.42 -3.20 -24.48
N ASP A 1003 -11.71 -3.78 -25.45
CA ASP A 1003 -12.13 -4.95 -26.21
C ASP A 1003 -11.65 -6.29 -25.60
N LEU A 1004 -11.11 -6.23 -24.37
CA LEU A 1004 -10.49 -7.33 -23.63
C LEU A 1004 -9.29 -8.00 -24.34
N LYS A 1005 -8.66 -7.31 -25.30
CA LYS A 1005 -7.37 -7.74 -25.88
C LYS A 1005 -6.19 -7.03 -25.23
N PRO A 1006 -4.97 -7.58 -25.30
CA PRO A 1006 -3.76 -6.90 -24.84
C PRO A 1006 -3.54 -5.55 -25.52
N LEU A 1007 -3.31 -4.52 -24.73
CA LEU A 1007 -2.83 -3.21 -25.18
C LEU A 1007 -1.33 -3.27 -25.55
N PRO A 1008 -0.82 -2.29 -26.31
CA PRO A 1008 0.61 -2.08 -26.46
C PRO A 1008 1.31 -2.02 -25.09
N LYS A 1009 2.50 -2.61 -24.99
CA LYS A 1009 3.33 -2.55 -23.78
C LYS A 1009 3.65 -1.08 -23.47
N LYS A 1010 3.52 -0.68 -22.20
CA LYS A 1010 3.95 0.66 -21.76
C LYS A 1010 5.42 0.88 -22.08
N ASP A 1011 5.73 2.09 -22.53
CA ASP A 1011 7.06 2.57 -22.88
C ASP A 1011 8.08 2.41 -21.75
N LEU A 1012 9.36 2.52 -22.10
CA LEU A 1012 10.49 2.49 -21.19
C LEU A 1012 10.67 3.86 -20.56
N MET A 1013 10.68 3.93 -19.22
CA MET A 1013 11.01 5.16 -18.51
C MET A 1013 12.53 5.25 -18.36
N ILE A 1014 13.13 6.38 -18.74
CA ILE A 1014 14.55 6.64 -18.52
C ILE A 1014 14.71 7.98 -17.82
N ILE A 1015 15.38 7.99 -16.67
CA ILE A 1015 15.70 9.20 -15.91
C ILE A 1015 17.21 9.39 -15.92
N VAL A 1016 17.66 10.50 -16.50
CA VAL A 1016 19.07 10.86 -16.54
C VAL A 1016 19.31 11.95 -15.51
N VAL A 1017 20.27 11.73 -14.60
CA VAL A 1017 20.61 12.64 -13.50
C VAL A 1017 22.09 12.99 -13.61
N VAL A 1018 22.40 14.27 -13.79
CA VAL A 1018 23.78 14.76 -13.80
C VAL A 1018 24.00 15.64 -12.57
N LYS A 1019 25.09 15.40 -11.85
CA LYS A 1019 25.53 16.18 -10.69
C LYS A 1019 26.95 16.69 -10.94
N ARG A 1020 27.19 17.99 -10.77
CA ARG A 1020 28.50 18.64 -10.96
C ARG A 1020 28.96 19.21 -9.62
N LEU A 1021 30.18 18.85 -9.19
CA LEU A 1021 30.82 19.41 -7.99
C LEU A 1021 31.62 20.66 -8.39
N ASP A 1022 31.07 21.85 -8.13
CA ASP A 1022 31.68 23.14 -8.47
C ASP A 1022 32.44 23.75 -7.26
N GLY A 1023 33.39 23.01 -6.69
CA GLY A 1023 34.31 23.52 -5.65
C GLY A 1023 33.60 24.18 -4.46
N ASP A 1024 34.00 25.43 -4.14
CA ASP A 1024 33.42 26.24 -3.06
C ASP A 1024 32.01 26.80 -3.38
N GLU A 1025 31.50 26.63 -4.61
CA GLU A 1025 30.18 27.14 -5.03
C GLU A 1025 29.02 26.14 -4.82
N GLY A 1026 29.30 24.86 -4.51
CA GLY A 1026 28.30 23.84 -4.20
C GLY A 1026 28.09 22.78 -5.30
N ILE A 1027 26.95 22.08 -5.26
CA ILE A 1027 26.61 21.04 -6.25
C ILE A 1027 25.52 21.51 -7.19
N LYS A 1028 25.80 21.56 -8.50
CA LYS A 1028 24.76 21.69 -9.52
C LYS A 1028 24.16 20.33 -9.82
N LYS A 1029 22.84 20.24 -9.96
CA LYS A 1029 22.13 19.01 -10.34
C LYS A 1029 21.12 19.35 -11.42
N GLU A 1030 21.17 18.59 -12.51
CA GLU A 1030 20.14 18.62 -13.55
C GLU A 1030 19.59 17.21 -13.76
N SER A 1031 18.34 17.09 -14.24
CA SER A 1031 17.76 15.79 -14.58
C SER A 1031 16.81 15.90 -15.77
N LYS A 1032 16.84 14.91 -16.67
CA LYS A 1032 15.93 14.78 -17.83
C LYS A 1032 15.14 13.47 -17.72
N LEU A 1033 13.88 13.52 -18.14
CA LEU A 1033 13.00 12.35 -18.30
C LEU A 1033 12.87 12.05 -19.79
N LEU A 1034 13.01 10.78 -20.15
CA LEU A 1034 12.73 10.29 -21.50
C LEU A 1034 11.77 9.10 -21.40
N THR A 1035 10.81 9.07 -22.31
CA THR A 1035 9.87 7.95 -22.49
C THR A 1035 10.14 7.35 -23.86
N VAL A 1036 10.54 6.08 -23.91
CA VAL A 1036 11.00 5.44 -25.16
C VAL A 1036 10.12 4.23 -25.54
N PRO A 1037 9.50 4.22 -26.72
CA PRO A 1037 8.70 3.08 -27.18
C PRO A 1037 9.48 1.76 -27.20
N VAL A 1038 8.82 0.69 -26.73
CA VAL A 1038 9.41 -0.65 -26.59
C VAL A 1038 8.94 -1.65 -27.66
N ASP A 1039 7.92 -1.29 -28.44
CA ASP A 1039 7.26 -2.13 -29.44
C ASP A 1039 7.86 -1.97 -30.85
N ARG A 1040 8.69 -0.95 -31.05
CA ARG A 1040 9.37 -0.62 -32.32
C ARG A 1040 10.77 -0.10 -32.06
N ALA A 1041 11.66 -0.20 -33.06
CA ALA A 1041 12.93 0.52 -33.00
C ALA A 1041 12.63 2.03 -32.98
N ALA A 1042 13.15 2.72 -31.97
CA ALA A 1042 12.85 4.12 -31.69
C ALA A 1042 14.11 4.88 -31.27
N GLU A 1043 14.25 6.08 -31.78
CA GLU A 1043 15.24 7.08 -31.36
C GLU A 1043 14.48 8.26 -30.76
N VAL A 1044 14.77 8.58 -29.51
CA VAL A 1044 14.16 9.68 -28.76
C VAL A 1044 15.28 10.58 -28.25
N SER A 1045 15.26 11.86 -28.62
CA SER A 1045 16.26 12.84 -28.18
C SER A 1045 15.60 14.01 -27.47
N VAL A 1046 16.09 14.31 -26.27
CA VAL A 1046 15.78 15.55 -25.54
C VAL A 1046 16.99 16.48 -25.69
N ARG A 1047 16.73 17.75 -26.03
CA ARG A 1047 17.74 18.82 -26.10
C ARG A 1047 17.25 19.99 -25.27
N ASP A 1048 18.18 20.82 -24.78
CA ASP A 1048 17.77 22.13 -24.26
C ASP A 1048 17.31 23.05 -25.40
N GLY A 1049 16.11 23.60 -25.24
CA GLY A 1049 15.47 24.48 -26.22
C GLY A 1049 14.56 23.78 -27.23
N ALA A 1050 13.43 23.24 -26.76
CA ALA A 1050 12.22 22.98 -27.55
C ALA A 1050 10.99 23.21 -26.67
#